data_AF-A0A1F3YA50-F1
#
_entry.id   AF-A0A1F3YA50-F1
#
_cell.length_a   1.000
_cell.length_b   1.000
_cell.length_c   1.000
_cell.angle_alpha   90.00
_cell.angle_beta   90.00
_cell.angle_gamma   90.00
#
_symmetry.space_group_name_H-M   'P 1'
#
loop_
_entity.id
_entity.type
_entity.pdbx_description
1 polymer ?
#
loop_
_entity_poly.entity_id
_entity_poly.type
_entity_poly.pdbx_seq_one_letter_code
_entity_poly.pdbx_strand_id
1 'polypeptide(L)'
;MPTISSGPSSEDLDYYRRIIEEAQENARKEVKRTKEKEEERVNNLEEKHKANLAQKEKQMNRAIQKARDVASDNVATVRQTADAEIERYKKHTYDRFGRYNGQEAEVLAEQLKSLKESSDTQHKNDQQKLSDQENQYRDKYHALNREHIDDLEKQAATARKSASEAYEELKSNQNAVWKEDKKTSQDAYHRLIKNQIEDTKAEKLKADNAIYDSEYEKSRIIEKAKEANENRLVNQYKDIANKSERQTKQLVRSHADETQMLRDQLRDLLAAESQYMKEKGQGTVDAVREHENEWRMKQQTANDAYKKDIDSLRDRSRESEKQFTHLHNQVLKDKDVQTARILHSQNSENHKTQKDIENSFDRERSQLQLRNKKELQKADQRLEQRMEDATEQKTRALEEQARAYQSTMGRNTATNKSIISDLEDELLYKSTSDDLSVVSPSAEAAIRSSMEKQFSKESTARDERSSARMDHLQKQYSQKLKDTVSENRWRESDLLHYATSGRHLERTELMHALDEAILSKEIALRNRDDDHNRITEKMFKEYAAILDRQKRQYEEMMQIQRDEVTDKMMSTRQELEFQLKTAQRNSAVRQNELIRDFEKKLSVQKSDYETLLDETKAQADQSVQEVNRRSNLLMEEQARNYEQKIAQMEMQHKEKERYISQNYEDQMEKLKNSNALLMRKRGLA
;
A
#
# COMPACT_ATOMS: atom_id res chain seq x y z
N MET A 1 39.71 -2.38 -5.07
CA MET A 1 38.61 -3.32 -5.39
C MET A 1 37.56 -2.53 -6.17
N PRO A 2 37.41 -2.72 -7.48
CA PRO A 2 36.37 -2.04 -8.23
C PRO A 2 35.04 -2.77 -8.02
N THR A 3 34.07 -2.07 -7.41
CA THR A 3 32.68 -2.52 -7.27
C THR A 3 31.95 -2.31 -8.59
N ILE A 4 31.83 -3.39 -9.37
CA ILE A 4 30.94 -3.46 -10.52
C ILE A 4 29.54 -3.72 -9.97
N SER A 5 28.78 -2.65 -9.77
CA SER A 5 27.32 -2.69 -9.59
C SER A 5 26.69 -2.19 -10.89
N SER A 6 26.62 -3.08 -11.87
CA SER A 6 25.80 -2.89 -13.06
C SER A 6 24.37 -3.27 -12.68
N GLY A 7 23.58 -2.27 -12.28
CA GLY A 7 22.12 -2.44 -12.16
C GLY A 7 21.53 -2.91 -13.50
N PRO A 8 20.49 -3.75 -13.48
CA PRO A 8 19.87 -4.25 -14.71
C PRO A 8 19.48 -3.08 -15.60
N SER A 9 19.81 -3.19 -16.88
CA SER A 9 19.61 -2.11 -17.84
C SER A 9 18.11 -1.83 -17.98
N SER A 10 17.74 -0.58 -18.27
CA SER A 10 16.35 -0.19 -18.49
C SER A 10 15.64 -1.02 -19.56
N GLU A 11 16.39 -1.59 -20.50
CA GLU A 11 15.87 -2.47 -21.57
C GLU A 11 15.44 -3.84 -21.04
N ASP A 12 16.11 -4.36 -20.00
CA ASP A 12 15.73 -5.65 -19.39
C ASP A 12 14.39 -5.55 -18.65
N LEU A 13 14.12 -4.40 -18.00
CA LEU A 13 12.85 -4.16 -17.30
C LEU A 13 11.65 -4.07 -18.26
N ASP A 14 11.84 -3.47 -19.43
CA ASP A 14 10.79 -3.38 -20.45
C ASP A 14 10.54 -4.74 -21.13
N TYR A 15 11.58 -5.57 -21.30
CA TYR A 15 11.43 -6.95 -21.75
C TYR A 15 10.58 -7.80 -20.78
N TYR A 16 10.86 -7.72 -19.47
CA TYR A 16 10.07 -8.44 -18.47
C TYR A 16 8.65 -7.89 -18.33
N ARG A 17 8.42 -6.57 -18.47
CA ARG A 17 7.06 -6.02 -18.52
C ARG A 17 6.26 -6.58 -19.68
N ARG A 18 6.85 -6.66 -20.88
CA ARG A 18 6.15 -7.16 -22.07
C ARG A 18 5.80 -8.64 -21.93
N ILE A 19 6.67 -9.46 -21.34
CA ILE A 19 6.37 -10.87 -21.01
C ILE A 19 5.26 -10.98 -19.97
N ILE A 20 5.26 -10.14 -18.93
CA ILE A 20 4.21 -10.15 -17.90
C ILE A 20 2.86 -9.73 -18.50
N GLU A 21 2.84 -8.70 -19.36
CA GLU A 21 1.62 -8.25 -20.04
C GLU A 21 1.09 -9.33 -21.00
N GLU A 22 1.96 -9.98 -21.77
CA GLU A 22 1.59 -11.08 -22.67
C GLU A 22 1.08 -12.31 -21.89
N ALA A 23 1.71 -12.66 -20.77
CA ALA A 23 1.24 -13.71 -19.87
C ALA A 23 -0.11 -13.37 -19.23
N GLN A 24 -0.33 -12.12 -18.82
CA GLN A 24 -1.61 -11.64 -18.29
C GLN A 24 -2.71 -11.64 -19.34
N GLU A 25 -2.39 -11.26 -20.59
CA GLU A 25 -3.36 -11.27 -21.68
C GLU A 25 -3.74 -12.71 -22.08
N ASN A 26 -2.77 -13.62 -22.11
CA ASN A 26 -3.02 -15.04 -22.34
C ASN A 26 -3.86 -15.67 -21.22
N ALA A 27 -3.58 -15.34 -19.95
CA ALA A 27 -4.39 -15.79 -18.82
C ALA A 27 -5.84 -15.26 -18.90
N ARG A 28 -6.04 -13.99 -19.28
CA ARG A 28 -7.39 -13.43 -19.50
C ARG A 28 -8.14 -14.12 -20.64
N LYS A 29 -7.44 -14.42 -21.75
CA LYS A 29 -8.02 -15.15 -22.88
C LYS A 29 -8.39 -16.59 -22.50
N GLU A 30 -7.59 -17.28 -21.69
CA GLU A 30 -7.94 -18.59 -21.16
C GLU A 30 -9.14 -18.54 -20.22
N VAL A 31 -9.18 -17.63 -19.26
CA VAL A 31 -10.33 -17.47 -18.34
C VAL A 31 -11.62 -17.19 -19.11
N LYS A 32 -11.55 -16.39 -20.18
CA LYS A 32 -12.71 -16.13 -21.04
C LYS A 32 -13.15 -17.40 -21.78
N ARG A 33 -12.22 -18.15 -22.36
CA ARG A 33 -12.50 -19.42 -23.05
C ARG A 33 -13.06 -20.48 -22.11
N THR A 34 -12.58 -20.55 -20.87
CA THR A 34 -13.10 -21.53 -19.90
C THR A 34 -14.51 -21.15 -19.46
N LYS A 35 -14.78 -19.86 -19.19
CA LYS A 35 -16.14 -19.40 -18.89
C LYS A 35 -17.12 -19.67 -20.04
N GLU A 36 -16.73 -19.37 -21.28
CA GLU A 36 -17.57 -19.65 -22.46
C GLU A 36 -17.87 -21.15 -22.59
N LYS A 37 -16.87 -22.03 -22.34
CA LYS A 37 -17.08 -23.48 -22.32
C LYS A 37 -17.94 -23.95 -21.15
N GLU A 38 -17.84 -23.31 -20.00
CA GLU A 38 -18.62 -23.63 -18.81
C GLU A 38 -20.09 -23.25 -19.02
N GLU A 39 -20.36 -22.07 -19.57
CA GLU A 39 -21.71 -21.64 -19.98
C GLU A 39 -22.28 -22.55 -21.08
N GLU A 40 -21.47 -22.94 -22.07
CA GLU A 40 -21.89 -23.89 -23.11
C GLU A 40 -22.22 -25.27 -22.53
N ARG A 41 -21.46 -25.72 -21.53
CA ARG A 41 -21.67 -27.00 -20.86
C ARG A 41 -22.91 -26.98 -19.96
N VAL A 42 -23.15 -25.89 -19.22
CA VAL A 42 -24.38 -25.69 -18.44
C VAL A 42 -25.60 -25.68 -19.36
N ASN A 43 -25.55 -24.92 -20.45
CA ASN A 43 -26.63 -24.91 -21.44
C ASN A 43 -26.88 -26.30 -22.05
N ASN A 44 -25.82 -27.05 -22.37
CA ASN A 44 -25.96 -28.42 -22.88
C ASN A 44 -26.56 -29.40 -21.86
N LEU A 45 -26.23 -29.25 -20.57
CA LEU A 45 -26.82 -30.05 -19.49
C LEU A 45 -28.30 -29.70 -19.28
N GLU A 46 -28.64 -28.41 -19.31
CA GLU A 46 -30.03 -27.96 -19.24
C GLU A 46 -30.85 -28.45 -20.43
N GLU A 47 -30.33 -28.37 -21.66
CA GLU A 47 -31.01 -28.87 -22.86
C GLU A 47 -31.19 -30.40 -22.82
N LYS A 48 -30.16 -31.15 -22.40
CA LYS A 48 -30.28 -32.60 -22.19
C LYS A 48 -31.31 -32.95 -21.12
N HIS A 49 -31.34 -32.23 -20.01
CA HIS A 49 -32.33 -32.45 -18.95
C HIS A 49 -33.75 -32.17 -19.42
N LYS A 50 -33.94 -31.06 -20.16
CA LYS A 50 -35.21 -30.69 -20.75
C LYS A 50 -35.68 -31.76 -21.74
N ALA A 51 -34.77 -32.30 -22.56
CA ALA A 51 -35.06 -33.40 -23.47
C ALA A 51 -35.44 -34.69 -22.73
N ASN A 52 -34.74 -35.03 -21.64
CA ASN A 52 -35.02 -36.21 -20.82
C ASN A 52 -36.38 -36.11 -20.10
N LEU A 53 -36.71 -34.95 -19.55
CA LEU A 53 -38.03 -34.68 -18.95
C LEU A 53 -39.14 -34.82 -20.01
N ALA A 54 -38.96 -34.20 -21.18
CA ALA A 54 -39.92 -34.32 -22.28
C ALA A 54 -40.08 -35.77 -22.76
N GLN A 55 -39.00 -36.57 -22.77
CA GLN A 55 -39.06 -37.98 -23.13
C GLN A 55 -39.82 -38.80 -22.08
N LYS A 56 -39.56 -38.60 -20.79
CA LYS A 56 -40.29 -39.28 -19.70
C LYS A 56 -41.76 -38.88 -19.67
N GLU A 57 -42.07 -37.60 -19.85
CA GLU A 57 -43.44 -37.11 -19.96
C GLU A 57 -44.16 -37.73 -21.17
N LYS A 58 -43.50 -37.83 -22.32
CA LYS A 58 -44.03 -38.53 -23.50
C LYS A 58 -44.25 -40.02 -23.25
N GLN A 59 -43.37 -40.69 -22.51
CA GLN A 59 -43.55 -42.10 -22.11
C GLN A 59 -44.73 -42.26 -21.14
N MET A 60 -44.86 -41.36 -20.16
CA MET A 60 -45.96 -41.34 -19.21
C MET A 60 -47.30 -41.10 -19.90
N ASN A 61 -47.38 -40.09 -20.77
CA ASN A 61 -48.58 -39.80 -21.54
C ASN A 61 -48.96 -40.97 -22.47
N ARG A 62 -47.99 -41.68 -23.04
CA ARG A 62 -48.25 -42.92 -23.78
C ARG A 62 -48.80 -44.05 -22.90
N ALA A 63 -48.31 -44.18 -21.67
CA ALA A 63 -48.81 -45.18 -20.72
C ALA A 63 -50.25 -44.84 -20.28
N ILE A 64 -50.53 -43.58 -19.95
CA ILE A 64 -51.87 -43.09 -19.59
C ILE A 64 -52.83 -43.30 -20.78
N GLN A 65 -52.41 -42.94 -21.99
CA GLN A 65 -53.24 -43.12 -23.18
C GLN A 65 -53.55 -44.60 -23.43
N LYS A 66 -52.54 -45.49 -23.35
CA LYS A 66 -52.77 -46.94 -23.45
C LYS A 66 -53.73 -47.46 -22.39
N ALA A 67 -53.61 -46.99 -21.15
CA ALA A 67 -54.53 -47.38 -20.08
C ALA A 67 -55.96 -46.90 -20.35
N ARG A 68 -56.13 -45.68 -20.87
CA ARG A 68 -57.43 -45.15 -21.31
C ARG A 68 -58.01 -45.92 -22.48
N ASP A 69 -57.21 -46.23 -23.49
CA ASP A 69 -57.65 -46.97 -24.68
C ASP A 69 -58.11 -48.39 -24.26
N VAL A 70 -57.33 -49.10 -23.43
CA VAL A 70 -57.72 -50.41 -22.89
C VAL A 70 -58.99 -50.34 -22.04
N ALA A 71 -59.12 -49.31 -21.20
CA ALA A 71 -60.34 -49.11 -20.41
C ALA A 71 -61.55 -48.80 -21.29
N SER A 72 -61.38 -47.99 -22.33
CA SER A 72 -62.42 -47.66 -23.30
C SER A 72 -62.86 -48.88 -24.10
N ASP A 73 -61.91 -49.72 -24.54
CA ASP A 73 -62.20 -50.96 -25.25
C ASP A 73 -62.94 -51.97 -24.34
N ASN A 74 -62.55 -52.06 -23.07
CA ASN A 74 -63.27 -52.86 -22.08
C ASN A 74 -64.69 -52.33 -21.84
N VAL A 75 -64.89 -51.02 -21.74
CA VAL A 75 -66.23 -50.43 -21.60
C VAL A 75 -67.06 -50.68 -22.86
N ALA A 76 -66.48 -50.54 -24.05
CA ALA A 76 -67.17 -50.77 -25.31
C ALA A 76 -67.59 -52.24 -25.46
N THR A 77 -66.71 -53.19 -25.13
CA THR A 77 -67.02 -54.63 -25.16
C THR A 77 -68.10 -54.99 -24.13
N VAL A 78 -68.03 -54.46 -22.91
CA VAL A 78 -69.06 -54.67 -21.88
C VAL A 78 -70.41 -54.09 -22.31
N ARG A 79 -70.44 -52.89 -22.90
CA ARG A 79 -71.66 -52.31 -23.48
C ARG A 79 -72.23 -53.17 -24.59
N GLN A 80 -71.37 -53.65 -25.50
CA GLN A 80 -71.80 -54.48 -26.61
C GLN A 80 -72.37 -55.83 -26.15
N THR A 81 -71.79 -56.44 -25.11
CA THR A 81 -72.34 -57.66 -24.49
C THR A 81 -73.65 -57.38 -23.76
N ALA A 82 -73.73 -56.27 -23.02
CA ALA A 82 -74.95 -55.87 -22.32
C ALA A 82 -76.09 -55.55 -23.30
N ASP A 83 -75.83 -54.83 -24.39
CA ASP A 83 -76.80 -54.54 -25.44
C ASP A 83 -77.29 -55.81 -26.14
N ALA A 84 -76.38 -56.76 -26.41
CA ALA A 84 -76.74 -58.06 -26.97
C ALA A 84 -77.63 -58.89 -26.02
N GLU A 85 -77.35 -58.86 -24.71
CA GLU A 85 -78.19 -59.49 -23.69
C GLU A 85 -79.55 -58.79 -23.59
N ILE A 86 -79.58 -57.45 -23.59
CA ILE A 86 -80.81 -56.65 -23.57
C ILE A 86 -81.69 -56.98 -24.78
N GLU A 87 -81.11 -57.07 -25.98
CA GLU A 87 -81.83 -57.49 -27.19
C GLU A 87 -82.37 -58.92 -27.08
N ARG A 88 -81.58 -59.83 -26.49
CA ARG A 88 -82.01 -61.22 -26.23
C ARG A 88 -83.20 -61.26 -25.28
N TYR A 89 -83.15 -60.49 -24.20
CA TYR A 89 -84.23 -60.38 -23.23
C TYR A 89 -85.46 -59.70 -23.82
N LYS A 90 -85.30 -58.63 -24.62
CA LYS A 90 -86.38 -57.95 -25.34
C LYS A 90 -87.13 -58.90 -26.28
N LYS A 91 -86.40 -59.76 -27.01
CA LYS A 91 -87.01 -60.78 -27.89
C LYS A 91 -87.82 -61.83 -27.13
N HIS A 92 -87.54 -62.06 -25.85
CA HIS A 92 -88.32 -62.96 -24.99
C HIS A 92 -89.47 -62.26 -24.25
N THR A 93 -89.34 -60.97 -23.94
CA THR A 93 -90.36 -60.17 -23.22
C THR A 93 -91.46 -59.64 -24.11
N TYR A 94 -91.13 -59.29 -25.36
CA TYR A 94 -92.04 -58.61 -26.27
C TYR A 94 -92.33 -59.46 -27.51
N ASP A 95 -93.60 -59.64 -27.86
CA ASP A 95 -94.01 -60.17 -29.17
C ASP A 95 -93.61 -59.19 -30.30
N ARG A 96 -93.63 -59.63 -31.56
CA ARG A 96 -93.37 -58.87 -32.80
C ARG A 96 -94.11 -57.53 -32.87
N PHE A 97 -95.18 -57.34 -32.09
CA PHE A 97 -95.99 -56.12 -32.00
C PHE A 97 -95.66 -55.23 -30.78
N GLY A 98 -94.59 -55.52 -30.02
CA GLY A 98 -94.18 -54.72 -28.86
C GLY A 98 -95.09 -54.86 -27.64
N ARG A 99 -95.91 -55.92 -27.57
CA ARG A 99 -96.79 -56.20 -26.42
C ARG A 99 -96.10 -57.15 -25.45
N TYR A 100 -96.25 -56.89 -24.15
CA TYR A 100 -95.71 -57.72 -23.07
C TYR A 100 -96.32 -59.13 -23.11
N ASN A 101 -95.47 -60.16 -23.19
CA ASN A 101 -95.88 -61.56 -23.11
C ASN A 101 -96.15 -61.98 -21.65
N GLY A 102 -97.31 -61.63 -21.11
CA GLY A 102 -97.82 -62.17 -19.83
C GLY A 102 -96.97 -61.89 -18.58
N GLN A 103 -97.28 -62.58 -17.47
CA GLN A 103 -96.62 -62.41 -16.16
C GLN A 103 -95.11 -62.71 -16.18
N GLU A 104 -94.62 -63.53 -17.11
CA GLU A 104 -93.18 -63.80 -17.27
C GLU A 104 -92.40 -62.58 -17.76
N ALA A 105 -93.04 -61.66 -18.48
CA ALA A 105 -92.39 -60.48 -19.00
C ALA A 105 -92.14 -59.40 -17.93
N GLU A 106 -92.91 -59.39 -16.83
CA GLU A 106 -92.68 -58.51 -15.68
C GLU A 106 -91.40 -58.92 -14.92
N VAL A 107 -91.21 -60.22 -14.70
CA VAL A 107 -89.99 -60.79 -14.09
C VAL A 107 -88.74 -60.47 -14.93
N LEU A 108 -88.85 -60.58 -16.26
CA LEU A 108 -87.75 -60.26 -17.17
C LEU A 108 -87.45 -58.75 -17.25
N ALA A 109 -88.45 -57.88 -17.10
CA ALA A 109 -88.25 -56.43 -17.02
C ALA A 109 -87.51 -56.04 -15.73
N GLU A 110 -87.80 -56.72 -14.62
CA GLU A 110 -87.12 -56.53 -13.35
C GLU A 110 -85.68 -57.06 -13.39
N GLN A 111 -85.44 -58.18 -14.08
CA GLN A 111 -84.09 -58.66 -14.40
C GLN A 111 -83.31 -57.68 -15.29
N LEU A 112 -83.93 -57.08 -16.30
CA LEU A 112 -83.30 -56.05 -17.13
C LEU A 112 -82.90 -54.80 -16.33
N LYS A 113 -83.76 -54.40 -15.39
CA LYS A 113 -83.48 -53.26 -14.51
C LYS A 113 -82.31 -53.58 -13.58
N SER A 114 -82.27 -54.76 -12.97
CA SER A 114 -81.15 -55.17 -12.11
C SER A 114 -79.84 -55.32 -12.88
N LEU A 115 -79.89 -55.81 -14.12
CA LEU A 115 -78.71 -55.94 -14.99
C LEU A 115 -78.16 -54.57 -15.40
N LYS A 116 -79.05 -53.60 -15.67
CA LYS A 116 -78.66 -52.21 -15.95
C LYS A 116 -78.06 -51.53 -14.71
N GLU A 117 -78.68 -51.68 -13.54
CA GLU A 117 -78.15 -51.14 -12.28
C GLU A 117 -76.79 -51.77 -11.92
N SER A 118 -76.60 -53.07 -12.18
CA SER A 118 -75.32 -53.78 -12.05
C SER A 118 -74.25 -53.24 -13.02
N SER A 119 -74.62 -52.99 -14.28
CA SER A 119 -73.72 -52.39 -15.28
C SER A 119 -73.31 -50.96 -14.89
N ASP A 120 -74.26 -50.12 -14.46
CA ASP A 120 -73.99 -48.74 -14.04
C ASP A 120 -73.10 -48.69 -12.77
N THR A 121 -73.31 -49.61 -11.82
CA THR A 121 -72.44 -49.74 -10.64
C THR A 121 -71.05 -50.23 -11.00
N GLN A 122 -70.93 -51.18 -11.92
CA GLN A 122 -69.63 -51.63 -12.43
C GLN A 122 -68.89 -50.50 -13.16
N HIS A 123 -69.58 -49.71 -13.97
CA HIS A 123 -69.00 -48.58 -14.69
C HIS A 123 -68.51 -47.47 -13.73
N LYS A 124 -69.24 -47.20 -12.64
CA LYS A 124 -68.78 -46.30 -11.56
C LYS A 124 -67.56 -46.85 -10.84
N ASN A 125 -67.55 -48.15 -10.51
CA ASN A 125 -66.41 -48.79 -9.86
C ASN A 125 -65.15 -48.74 -10.72
N ASP A 126 -65.27 -48.95 -12.03
CA ASP A 126 -64.13 -48.90 -12.95
C ASP A 126 -63.63 -47.46 -13.16
N GLN A 127 -64.54 -46.48 -13.18
CA GLN A 127 -64.17 -45.05 -13.22
C GLN A 127 -63.44 -44.62 -11.93
N GLN A 128 -63.87 -45.15 -10.78
CA GLN A 128 -63.20 -44.92 -9.49
C GLN A 128 -61.82 -45.58 -9.43
N LYS A 129 -61.68 -46.83 -9.92
CA LYS A 129 -60.36 -47.50 -10.04
C LYS A 129 -59.39 -46.73 -10.94
N LEU A 130 -59.87 -46.16 -12.05
CA LEU A 130 -59.07 -45.30 -12.92
C LEU A 130 -58.59 -44.04 -12.18
N SER A 131 -59.50 -43.37 -11.45
CA SER A 131 -59.15 -42.21 -10.62
C SER A 131 -58.13 -42.58 -9.53
N ASP A 132 -58.30 -43.72 -8.88
CA ASP A 132 -57.37 -44.20 -7.85
C ASP A 132 -55.98 -44.54 -8.43
N GLN A 133 -55.93 -45.11 -9.64
CA GLN A 133 -54.68 -45.32 -10.36
C GLN A 133 -54.01 -44.00 -10.76
N GLU A 134 -54.76 -43.03 -11.31
CA GLU A 134 -54.23 -41.70 -11.64
C GLU A 134 -53.63 -41.02 -10.40
N ASN A 135 -54.33 -41.11 -9.25
CA ASN A 135 -53.84 -40.59 -7.97
C ASN A 135 -52.59 -41.33 -7.49
N GLN A 136 -52.55 -42.67 -7.55
CA GLN A 136 -51.35 -43.44 -7.19
C GLN A 136 -50.13 -43.08 -8.04
N TYR A 137 -50.31 -42.86 -9.35
CA TYR A 137 -49.22 -42.43 -10.23
C TYR A 137 -48.75 -41.02 -9.90
N ARG A 138 -49.69 -40.11 -9.59
CA ARG A 138 -49.38 -38.75 -9.17
C ARG A 138 -48.60 -38.73 -7.85
N ASP A 139 -49.01 -39.54 -6.88
CA ASP A 139 -48.34 -39.67 -5.59
C ASP A 139 -46.95 -40.29 -5.74
N LYS A 140 -46.80 -41.33 -6.58
CA LYS A 140 -45.49 -41.89 -6.93
C LYS A 140 -44.58 -40.85 -7.59
N TYR A 141 -45.12 -40.03 -8.50
CA TYR A 141 -44.36 -38.95 -9.12
C TYR A 141 -43.88 -37.93 -8.09
N HIS A 142 -44.76 -37.48 -7.19
CA HIS A 142 -44.39 -36.55 -6.13
C HIS A 142 -43.39 -37.15 -5.13
N ALA A 143 -43.53 -38.42 -4.77
CA ALA A 143 -42.58 -39.12 -3.90
C ALA A 143 -41.19 -39.21 -4.55
N LEU A 144 -41.13 -39.59 -5.83
CA LEU A 144 -39.86 -39.68 -6.58
C LEU A 144 -39.21 -38.30 -6.73
N ASN A 145 -40.02 -37.25 -6.89
CA ASN A 145 -39.53 -35.88 -6.97
C ASN A 145 -39.00 -35.38 -5.62
N ARG A 146 -39.64 -35.75 -4.50
CA ARG A 146 -39.14 -35.46 -3.15
C ARG A 146 -37.82 -36.18 -2.86
N GLU A 147 -37.75 -37.47 -3.15
CA GLU A 147 -36.52 -38.27 -2.98
C GLU A 147 -35.35 -37.66 -3.77
N HIS A 148 -35.62 -37.18 -5.00
CA HIS A 148 -34.62 -36.48 -5.81
C HIS A 148 -34.19 -35.13 -5.22
N ILE A 149 -35.12 -34.35 -4.65
CA ILE A 149 -34.80 -33.10 -3.96
C ILE A 149 -33.92 -33.40 -2.72
N ASP A 150 -34.28 -34.42 -1.95
CA ASP A 150 -33.52 -34.84 -0.76
C ASP A 150 -32.10 -35.30 -1.12
N ASP A 151 -31.93 -36.01 -2.24
CA ASP A 151 -30.62 -36.43 -2.74
C ASP A 151 -29.77 -35.25 -3.24
N LEU A 152 -30.38 -34.28 -3.94
CA LEU A 152 -29.71 -33.03 -4.31
C LEU A 152 -29.30 -32.22 -3.08
N GLU A 153 -30.15 -32.14 -2.06
CA GLU A 153 -29.80 -31.47 -0.79
C GLU A 153 -28.67 -32.19 -0.06
N LYS A 154 -28.67 -33.52 -0.02
CA LYS A 154 -27.56 -34.30 0.56
C LYS A 154 -26.26 -34.07 -0.19
N GLN A 155 -26.28 -34.08 -1.52
CA GLN A 155 -25.09 -33.80 -2.35
C GLN A 155 -24.59 -32.37 -2.17
N ALA A 156 -25.50 -31.39 -2.09
CA ALA A 156 -25.15 -30.01 -1.80
C ALA A 156 -24.58 -29.86 -0.38
N ALA A 157 -25.12 -30.59 0.60
CA ALA A 157 -24.64 -30.57 1.97
C ALA A 157 -23.23 -31.20 2.11
N THR A 158 -22.97 -32.34 1.45
CA THR A 158 -21.62 -32.93 1.42
C THR A 158 -20.62 -32.05 0.69
N ALA A 159 -21.01 -31.43 -0.44
CA ALA A 159 -20.15 -30.47 -1.14
C ALA A 159 -19.85 -29.23 -0.28
N ARG A 160 -20.84 -28.69 0.44
CA ARG A 160 -20.64 -27.58 1.39
C ARG A 160 -19.70 -27.98 2.54
N LYS A 161 -19.86 -29.18 3.08
CA LYS A 161 -18.99 -29.69 4.16
C LYS A 161 -17.55 -29.88 3.68
N SER A 162 -17.34 -30.51 2.54
CA SER A 162 -16.00 -30.67 1.94
C SER A 162 -15.36 -29.32 1.60
N ALA A 163 -16.13 -28.37 1.06
CA ALA A 163 -15.65 -27.02 0.78
C ALA A 163 -15.28 -26.25 2.06
N SER A 164 -16.01 -26.47 3.16
CA SER A 164 -15.74 -25.90 4.48
C SER A 164 -14.46 -26.48 5.08
N GLU A 165 -14.30 -27.80 5.04
CA GLU A 165 -13.10 -28.50 5.55
C GLU A 165 -11.84 -28.05 4.78
N ALA A 166 -11.91 -27.98 3.45
CA ALA A 166 -10.81 -27.46 2.63
C ALA A 166 -10.49 -25.99 2.93
N TYR A 167 -11.50 -25.18 3.24
CA TYR A 167 -11.30 -23.77 3.62
C TYR A 167 -10.64 -23.63 4.99
N GLU A 168 -11.01 -24.46 5.96
CA GLU A 168 -10.36 -24.49 7.28
C GLU A 168 -8.91 -24.95 7.21
N GLU A 169 -8.62 -25.97 6.39
CA GLU A 169 -7.25 -26.44 6.16
C GLU A 169 -6.39 -25.38 5.48
N LEU A 170 -6.93 -24.69 4.46
CA LEU A 170 -6.25 -23.58 3.79
C LEU A 170 -6.00 -22.40 4.74
N LYS A 171 -6.98 -22.05 5.58
CA LYS A 171 -6.84 -21.01 6.60
C LYS A 171 -5.80 -21.39 7.67
N SER A 172 -5.73 -22.68 8.05
CA SER A 172 -4.71 -23.21 8.95
C SER A 172 -3.31 -23.07 8.35
N ASN A 173 -3.15 -23.45 7.08
CA ASN A 173 -1.89 -23.34 6.33
C ASN A 173 -1.47 -21.87 6.14
N GLN A 174 -2.39 -20.98 5.77
CA GLN A 174 -2.11 -19.54 5.67
C GLN A 174 -1.67 -18.94 7.01
N ASN A 175 -2.29 -19.35 8.12
CA ASN A 175 -1.86 -18.91 9.46
C ASN A 175 -0.48 -19.46 9.83
N ALA A 176 -0.12 -20.67 9.40
CA ALA A 176 1.21 -21.24 9.63
C ALA A 176 2.28 -20.46 8.84
N VAL A 177 2.03 -20.21 7.55
CA VAL A 177 2.91 -19.40 6.69
C VAL A 177 3.06 -17.99 7.25
N TRP A 178 1.96 -17.34 7.64
CA TRP A 178 2.02 -15.99 8.22
C TRP A 178 2.81 -15.94 9.53
N LYS A 179 2.71 -16.97 10.38
CA LYS A 179 3.52 -17.06 11.60
C LYS A 179 5.01 -17.22 11.30
N GLU A 180 5.34 -18.00 10.28
CA GLU A 180 6.72 -18.19 9.84
C GLU A 180 7.30 -16.92 9.23
N ASP A 181 6.54 -16.23 8.36
CA ASP A 181 6.91 -14.95 7.75
C ASP A 181 7.06 -13.82 8.79
N LYS A 182 6.18 -13.80 9.79
CA LYS A 182 6.31 -12.87 10.91
C LYS A 182 7.58 -13.13 11.72
N LYS A 183 7.95 -14.41 11.91
CA LYS A 183 9.16 -14.79 12.63
C LYS A 183 10.42 -14.44 11.83
N THR A 184 10.46 -14.73 10.53
CA THR A 184 11.60 -14.36 9.67
C THR A 184 11.76 -12.84 9.57
N SER A 185 10.66 -12.09 9.47
CA SER A 185 10.68 -10.63 9.49
C SER A 185 11.16 -10.07 10.83
N GLN A 186 10.71 -10.64 11.97
CA GLN A 186 11.23 -10.25 13.28
C GLN A 186 12.72 -10.57 13.43
N ASP A 187 13.18 -11.73 12.97
CA ASP A 187 14.60 -12.11 13.00
C ASP A 187 15.45 -11.18 12.11
N ALA A 188 14.95 -10.78 10.94
CA ALA A 188 15.61 -9.79 10.08
C ALA A 188 15.70 -8.42 10.75
N TYR A 189 14.63 -7.98 11.42
CA TYR A 189 14.61 -6.72 12.16
C TYR A 189 15.58 -6.73 13.35
N HIS A 190 15.64 -7.84 14.09
CA HIS A 190 16.62 -8.01 15.16
C HIS A 190 18.07 -8.02 14.67
N ARG A 191 18.35 -8.62 13.51
CA ARG A 191 19.68 -8.53 12.88
C ARG A 191 20.02 -7.10 12.47
N LEU A 192 19.06 -6.35 11.91
CA LEU A 192 19.27 -4.97 11.49
C LEU A 192 19.57 -4.06 12.70
N ILE A 193 18.83 -4.20 13.80
CA ILE A 193 19.11 -3.49 15.05
C ILE A 193 20.49 -3.87 15.59
N LYS A 194 20.84 -5.16 15.59
CA LYS A 194 22.15 -5.62 16.06
C LYS A 194 23.29 -4.98 15.24
N ASN A 195 23.16 -4.96 13.92
CA ASN A 195 24.13 -4.33 13.03
C ASN A 195 24.23 -2.82 13.29
N GLN A 196 23.10 -2.11 13.48
CA GLN A 196 23.11 -0.68 13.82
C GLN A 196 23.82 -0.40 15.16
N ILE A 197 23.64 -1.27 16.16
CA ILE A 197 24.33 -1.16 17.44
C ILE A 197 25.84 -1.40 17.26
N GLU A 198 26.23 -2.35 16.42
CA GLU A 198 27.65 -2.63 16.13
C GLU A 198 28.29 -1.48 15.34
N ASP A 199 27.60 -0.93 14.34
CA ASP A 199 28.04 0.22 13.55
C ASP A 199 28.20 1.47 14.42
N THR A 200 27.20 1.78 15.25
CA THR A 200 27.29 2.93 16.19
C THR A 200 28.39 2.75 17.24
N LYS A 201 28.66 1.51 17.69
CA LYS A 201 29.83 1.23 18.54
C LYS A 201 31.14 1.45 17.78
N ALA A 202 31.23 1.01 16.53
CA ALA A 202 32.42 1.21 15.70
C ALA A 202 32.67 2.71 15.39
N GLU A 203 31.61 3.48 15.15
CA GLU A 203 31.69 4.94 14.98
C GLU A 203 32.10 5.65 16.27
N LYS A 204 31.53 5.25 17.42
CA LYS A 204 31.97 5.76 18.73
C LYS A 204 33.45 5.47 18.98
N LEU A 205 33.90 4.24 18.72
CA LEU A 205 35.32 3.88 18.86
C LEU A 205 36.22 4.73 17.95
N LYS A 206 35.80 5.00 16.71
CA LYS A 206 36.54 5.89 15.80
C LYS A 206 36.56 7.34 16.30
N ALA A 207 35.45 7.83 16.83
CA ALA A 207 35.36 9.18 17.40
C ALA A 207 36.22 9.31 18.66
N ASP A 208 36.18 8.32 19.55
CA ASP A 208 36.99 8.26 20.78
C ASP A 208 38.49 8.21 20.44
N ASN A 209 38.89 7.41 19.44
CA ASN A 209 40.26 7.40 18.95
C ASN A 209 40.68 8.76 18.34
N ALA A 210 39.81 9.41 17.59
CA ALA A 210 40.09 10.74 17.02
C ALA A 210 40.21 11.82 18.12
N ILE A 211 39.41 11.73 19.19
CA ILE A 211 39.52 12.60 20.37
C ILE A 211 40.85 12.34 21.06
N TYR A 212 41.20 11.07 21.29
CA TYR A 212 42.48 10.67 21.90
C TYR A 212 43.68 11.20 21.11
N ASP A 213 43.68 11.03 19.79
CA ASP A 213 44.75 11.54 18.91
C ASP A 213 44.84 13.08 18.96
N SER A 214 43.69 13.77 18.97
CA SER A 214 43.64 15.24 19.12
C SER A 214 44.15 15.69 20.49
N GLU A 215 43.81 15.00 21.58
CA GLU A 215 44.29 15.31 22.93
C GLU A 215 45.79 15.04 23.08
N TYR A 216 46.29 13.97 22.47
CA TYR A 216 47.70 13.66 22.40
C TYR A 216 48.47 14.75 21.62
N GLU A 217 47.94 15.19 20.48
CA GLU A 217 48.54 16.25 19.68
C GLU A 217 48.52 17.61 20.38
N LYS A 218 47.41 17.96 21.06
CA LYS A 218 47.32 19.16 21.93
C LYS A 218 48.34 19.11 23.05
N SER A 219 48.50 17.95 23.70
CA SER A 219 49.49 17.76 24.78
C SER A 219 50.92 17.96 24.24
N ARG A 220 51.23 17.40 23.06
CA ARG A 220 52.52 17.59 22.38
C ARG A 220 52.78 19.04 21.98
N ILE A 221 51.75 19.79 21.56
CA ILE A 221 51.85 21.23 21.25
C ILE A 221 52.10 22.04 22.52
N ILE A 222 51.39 21.73 23.61
CA ILE A 222 51.59 22.37 24.92
C ILE A 222 53.01 22.11 25.42
N GLU A 223 53.52 20.90 25.28
CA GLU A 223 54.87 20.53 25.70
C GLU A 223 55.95 21.24 24.88
N LYS A 224 55.80 21.31 23.55
CA LYS A 224 56.66 22.15 22.69
C LYS A 224 56.58 23.63 23.03
N ALA A 225 55.40 24.14 23.40
CA ALA A 225 55.23 25.52 23.83
C ALA A 225 55.90 25.78 25.19
N LYS A 226 55.86 24.81 26.11
CA LYS A 226 56.60 24.86 27.38
C LYS A 226 58.10 24.84 27.14
N GLU A 227 58.62 23.94 26.30
CA GLU A 227 60.05 23.92 25.92
C GLU A 227 60.48 25.24 25.26
N ALA A 228 59.66 25.81 24.36
CA ALA A 228 59.94 27.10 23.73
C ALA A 228 59.93 28.27 24.75
N ASN A 229 59.05 28.20 25.76
CA ASN A 229 58.96 29.20 26.80
C ASN A 229 60.09 29.07 27.83
N GLU A 230 60.47 27.85 28.22
CA GLU A 230 61.65 27.59 29.06
C GLU A 230 62.93 28.05 28.36
N ASN A 231 63.08 27.79 27.06
CA ASN A 231 64.22 28.30 26.28
C ASN A 231 64.24 29.84 26.21
N ARG A 232 63.07 30.50 26.17
CA ARG A 232 62.98 31.97 26.28
C ARG A 232 63.35 32.48 27.68
N LEU A 233 62.88 31.83 28.73
CA LEU A 233 63.18 32.17 30.12
C LEU A 233 64.67 31.99 30.43
N VAL A 234 65.30 30.89 29.99
CA VAL A 234 66.74 30.64 30.16
C VAL A 234 67.59 31.71 29.45
N ASN A 235 67.17 32.16 28.27
CA ASN A 235 67.85 33.25 27.55
C ASN A 235 67.65 34.61 28.23
N GLN A 236 66.45 34.89 28.76
CA GLN A 236 66.19 36.12 29.54
C GLN A 236 66.97 36.14 30.87
N TYR A 237 67.12 35.01 31.55
CA TYR A 237 67.93 34.94 32.77
C TYR A 237 69.42 35.15 32.50
N LYS A 238 69.94 34.67 31.35
CA LYS A 238 71.32 34.97 30.90
C LYS A 238 71.54 36.46 30.62
N ASP A 239 70.58 37.13 30.01
CA ASP A 239 70.68 38.57 29.71
C ASP A 239 70.55 39.44 30.96
N ILE A 240 69.71 39.05 31.93
CA ILE A 240 69.57 39.74 33.21
C ILE A 240 70.81 39.55 34.09
N ALA A 241 71.39 38.35 34.14
CA ALA A 241 72.64 38.08 34.86
C ALA A 241 73.84 38.86 34.30
N ASN A 242 73.96 38.95 32.97
CA ASN A 242 75.00 39.74 32.30
C ASN A 242 74.83 41.26 32.51
N LYS A 243 73.59 41.73 32.72
CA LYS A 243 73.29 43.14 32.99
C LYS A 243 73.54 43.51 34.45
N SER A 244 73.21 42.63 35.40
CA SER A 244 73.47 42.87 36.83
C SER A 244 74.97 42.83 37.16
N GLU A 245 75.76 41.99 36.49
CA GLU A 245 77.23 41.94 36.65
C GLU A 245 77.93 43.23 36.13
N ARG A 246 77.37 43.87 35.10
CA ARG A 246 77.86 45.16 34.59
C ARG A 246 77.49 46.33 35.52
N GLN A 247 76.32 46.27 36.16
CA GLN A 247 75.86 47.29 37.10
C GLN A 247 76.57 47.20 38.47
N THR A 248 76.91 45.99 38.94
CA THR A 248 77.69 45.81 40.18
C THR A 248 79.15 46.27 40.04
N LYS A 249 79.74 46.21 38.83
CA LYS A 249 81.10 46.73 38.57
C LYS A 249 81.18 48.26 38.46
N GLN A 250 80.06 48.95 38.18
CA GLN A 250 79.98 50.43 38.16
C GLN A 250 79.62 51.02 39.53
N LEU A 251 78.83 50.33 40.36
CA LEU A 251 78.37 50.83 41.66
C LEU A 251 79.45 50.85 42.77
N VAL A 252 80.53 50.07 42.63
CA VAL A 252 81.59 49.94 43.66
C VAL A 252 82.56 51.14 43.67
N ARG A 253 82.47 52.08 42.71
CA ARG A 253 83.41 53.21 42.58
C ARG A 253 82.86 54.61 42.94
N SER A 254 81.59 54.78 43.28
CA SER A 254 81.02 56.11 43.64
C SER A 254 80.55 56.22 45.10
N HIS A 255 80.83 55.21 45.94
CA HIS A 255 80.08 54.95 47.17
C HIS A 255 80.70 55.45 48.49
N ALA A 256 81.55 56.49 48.48
CA ALA A 256 82.18 56.98 49.72
C ALA A 256 81.63 58.32 50.24
N ASP A 257 81.28 59.29 49.38
CA ASP A 257 80.92 60.65 49.85
C ASP A 257 79.43 61.02 49.72
N GLU A 258 78.62 60.24 49.00
CA GLU A 258 77.18 60.51 48.76
C GLU A 258 76.25 60.01 49.88
N THR A 259 76.76 59.16 50.78
CA THR A 259 75.98 58.42 51.78
C THR A 259 75.46 59.26 52.95
N GLN A 260 75.91 60.51 53.10
CA GLN A 260 75.50 61.40 54.20
C GLN A 260 74.44 62.43 53.78
N MET A 261 74.40 62.86 52.51
CA MET A 261 73.35 63.76 51.99
C MET A 261 72.06 63.00 51.60
N LEU A 262 72.16 61.74 51.15
CA LEU A 262 71.01 60.94 50.74
C LEU A 262 70.12 60.49 51.90
N ARG A 263 70.62 60.48 53.14
CA ARG A 263 69.84 60.05 54.33
C ARG A 263 68.71 61.02 54.68
N ASP A 264 68.90 62.31 54.46
CA ASP A 264 67.88 63.33 54.76
C ASP A 264 66.86 63.43 53.61
N GLN A 265 67.28 63.28 52.35
CA GLN A 265 66.37 63.23 51.19
C GLN A 265 65.54 61.94 51.09
N LEU A 266 66.04 60.81 51.60
CA LEU A 266 65.28 59.55 51.68
C LEU A 266 64.08 59.64 52.64
N ARG A 267 64.16 60.50 53.66
CA ARG A 267 63.09 60.65 54.65
C ARG A 267 61.86 61.36 54.06
N ASP A 268 62.09 62.35 53.20
CA ASP A 268 61.05 63.09 52.49
C ASP A 268 60.48 62.28 51.30
N LEU A 269 61.31 61.48 50.62
CA LEU A 269 60.86 60.58 49.56
C LEU A 269 60.04 59.39 50.07
N LEU A 270 60.34 58.84 51.26
CA LEU A 270 59.54 57.77 51.87
C LEU A 270 58.14 58.25 52.31
N ALA A 271 58.00 59.53 52.69
CA ALA A 271 56.71 60.14 52.97
C ALA A 271 55.87 60.34 51.69
N ALA A 272 56.51 60.77 50.59
CA ALA A 272 55.86 60.89 49.28
C ALA A 272 55.51 59.52 48.66
N GLU A 273 56.35 58.50 48.84
CA GLU A 273 56.12 57.13 48.35
C GLU A 273 54.99 56.43 49.12
N SER A 274 54.84 56.70 50.42
CA SER A 274 53.70 56.23 51.22
C SER A 274 52.37 56.80 50.71
N GLN A 275 52.33 58.08 50.33
CA GLN A 275 51.16 58.74 49.76
C GLN A 275 50.85 58.22 48.34
N TYR A 276 51.87 58.10 47.50
CA TYR A 276 51.75 57.55 46.14
C TYR A 276 51.33 56.08 46.11
N MET A 277 51.80 55.23 47.04
CA MET A 277 51.40 53.82 47.11
C MET A 277 49.97 53.66 47.64
N LYS A 278 49.48 54.57 48.49
CA LYS A 278 48.07 54.62 48.90
C LYS A 278 47.16 55.03 47.74
N GLU A 279 47.51 56.09 47.01
CA GLU A 279 46.74 56.57 45.85
C GLU A 279 46.78 55.61 44.67
N LYS A 280 47.94 54.97 44.41
CA LYS A 280 48.08 53.92 43.40
C LYS A 280 47.31 52.66 43.79
N GLY A 281 47.32 52.28 45.08
CA GLY A 281 46.52 51.17 45.61
C GLY A 281 45.02 51.42 45.44
N GLN A 282 44.55 52.62 45.77
CA GLN A 282 43.17 53.05 45.56
C GLN A 282 42.81 53.04 44.06
N GLY A 283 43.65 53.61 43.20
CA GLY A 283 43.45 53.63 41.75
C GLY A 283 43.46 52.24 41.09
N THR A 284 44.29 51.31 41.58
CA THR A 284 44.25 49.92 41.11
C THR A 284 43.00 49.19 41.58
N VAL A 285 42.51 49.46 42.79
CA VAL A 285 41.27 48.86 43.30
C VAL A 285 40.07 49.40 42.53
N ASP A 286 40.03 50.70 42.25
CA ASP A 286 38.98 51.32 41.45
C ASP A 286 39.03 50.84 39.98
N ALA A 287 40.21 50.73 39.38
CA ALA A 287 40.36 50.17 38.02
C ALA A 287 39.98 48.69 37.94
N VAL A 288 40.31 47.88 38.95
CA VAL A 288 39.87 46.48 39.04
C VAL A 288 38.35 46.42 39.19
N ARG A 289 37.76 47.29 40.00
CA ARG A 289 36.31 47.35 40.21
C ARG A 289 35.56 47.80 38.95
N GLU A 290 36.08 48.77 38.22
CA GLU A 290 35.56 49.17 36.90
C GLU A 290 35.67 48.02 35.89
N HIS A 291 36.82 47.35 35.83
CA HIS A 291 37.00 46.21 34.94
C HIS A 291 36.08 45.03 35.29
N GLU A 292 35.87 44.74 36.58
CA GLU A 292 34.91 43.72 37.03
C GLU A 292 33.47 44.09 36.69
N ASN A 293 33.09 45.36 36.84
CA ASN A 293 31.76 45.85 36.48
C ASN A 293 31.54 45.80 34.97
N GLU A 294 32.52 46.22 34.16
CA GLU A 294 32.49 46.09 32.70
C GLU A 294 32.39 44.63 32.27
N TRP A 295 33.14 43.74 32.92
CA TRP A 295 33.11 42.30 32.63
C TRP A 295 31.75 41.69 32.98
N ARG A 296 31.17 42.05 34.14
CA ARG A 296 29.81 41.63 34.51
C ARG A 296 28.77 42.15 33.53
N MET A 297 28.86 43.41 33.11
CA MET A 297 27.98 43.96 32.06
C MET A 297 28.12 43.20 30.74
N LYS A 298 29.35 42.98 30.26
CA LYS A 298 29.60 42.21 29.03
C LYS A 298 29.04 40.80 29.12
N GLN A 299 29.22 40.14 30.27
CA GLN A 299 28.69 38.80 30.49
C GLN A 299 27.16 38.79 30.57
N GLN A 300 26.55 39.81 31.17
CA GLN A 300 25.10 39.98 31.19
C GLN A 300 24.56 40.22 29.78
N THR A 301 25.18 41.11 28.99
CA THR A 301 24.80 41.36 27.58
C THR A 301 24.95 40.10 26.72
N ALA A 302 26.03 39.33 26.91
CA ALA A 302 26.22 38.05 26.22
C ALA A 302 25.15 37.02 26.61
N ASN A 303 24.82 36.91 27.90
CA ASN A 303 23.78 36.01 28.39
C ASN A 303 22.39 36.41 27.86
N ASP A 304 22.08 37.71 27.80
CA ASP A 304 20.81 38.21 27.26
C ASP A 304 20.73 37.97 25.74
N ALA A 305 21.84 38.12 25.01
CA ALA A 305 21.93 37.75 23.60
C ALA A 305 21.71 36.24 23.40
N TYR A 306 22.35 35.38 24.20
CA TYR A 306 22.14 33.92 24.12
C TYR A 306 20.71 33.52 24.46
N LYS A 307 20.08 34.15 25.46
CA LYS A 307 18.66 33.90 25.76
C LYS A 307 17.78 34.28 24.58
N LYS A 308 18.01 35.44 23.97
CA LYS A 308 17.26 35.90 22.79
C LYS A 308 17.44 34.95 21.60
N ASP A 309 18.65 34.45 21.39
CA ASP A 309 18.92 33.44 20.35
C ASP A 309 18.20 32.12 20.63
N ILE A 310 18.22 31.64 21.87
CA ILE A 310 17.49 30.43 22.30
C ILE A 310 15.99 30.60 22.08
N ASP A 311 15.42 31.74 22.45
CA ASP A 311 13.99 32.02 22.26
C ASP A 311 13.64 32.11 20.78
N SER A 312 14.48 32.75 19.95
CA SER A 312 14.28 32.80 18.50
C SER A 312 14.35 31.43 17.83
N LEU A 313 15.23 30.53 18.31
CA LEU A 313 15.33 29.15 17.82
C LEU A 313 14.11 28.33 18.25
N ARG A 314 13.61 28.53 19.47
CA ARG A 314 12.37 27.90 19.94
C ARG A 314 11.17 28.34 19.12
N ASP A 315 11.06 29.62 18.79
CA ASP A 315 9.97 30.14 17.97
C ASP A 315 10.05 29.61 16.52
N ARG A 316 11.25 29.58 15.91
CA ARG A 316 11.44 28.93 14.60
C ARG A 316 11.10 27.44 14.63
N SER A 317 11.45 26.72 15.71
CA SER A 317 11.09 25.31 15.88
C SER A 317 9.58 25.11 16.02
N ARG A 318 8.88 25.99 16.73
CA ARG A 318 7.41 25.93 16.83
C ARG A 318 6.73 26.25 15.48
N GLU A 319 7.30 27.18 14.72
CA GLU A 319 6.81 27.55 13.39
C GLU A 319 7.00 26.41 12.39
N SER A 320 8.17 25.75 12.40
CA SER A 320 8.41 24.57 11.56
C SER A 320 7.50 23.41 11.96
N GLU A 321 7.29 23.16 13.25
CA GLU A 321 6.37 22.12 13.74
C GLU A 321 4.91 22.39 13.29
N LYS A 322 4.46 23.65 13.32
CA LYS A 322 3.16 24.04 12.75
C LYS A 322 3.09 23.79 11.24
N GLN A 323 4.13 24.12 10.49
CA GLN A 323 4.19 23.87 9.04
C GLN A 323 4.17 22.36 8.73
N PHE A 324 4.93 21.55 9.47
CA PHE A 324 4.92 20.09 9.32
C PHE A 324 3.55 19.51 9.68
N THR A 325 2.92 19.99 10.74
CA THR A 325 1.57 19.55 11.13
C THR A 325 0.54 19.93 10.05
N HIS A 326 0.66 21.12 9.46
CA HIS A 326 -0.19 21.56 8.36
C HIS A 326 0.00 20.70 7.11
N LEU A 327 1.25 20.48 6.67
CA LEU A 327 1.59 19.61 5.55
C LEU A 327 1.13 18.17 5.78
N HIS A 328 1.32 17.64 6.99
CA HIS A 328 0.87 16.30 7.36
C HIS A 328 -0.66 16.17 7.26
N ASN A 329 -1.40 17.14 7.80
CA ASN A 329 -2.86 17.19 7.69
C ASN A 329 -3.33 17.35 6.24
N GLN A 330 -2.61 18.10 5.41
CA GLN A 330 -2.93 18.25 3.99
C GLN A 330 -2.70 16.94 3.23
N VAL A 331 -1.60 16.25 3.49
CA VAL A 331 -1.33 14.91 2.91
C VAL A 331 -2.39 13.89 3.33
N LEU A 332 -2.84 13.93 4.60
CA LEU A 332 -3.94 13.07 5.06
C LEU A 332 -5.25 13.39 4.33
N LYS A 333 -5.60 14.66 4.18
CA LYS A 333 -6.78 15.07 3.39
C LYS A 333 -6.69 14.62 1.93
N ASP A 334 -5.53 14.77 1.31
CA ASP A 334 -5.32 14.33 -0.08
C ASP A 334 -5.45 12.80 -0.22
N LYS A 335 -4.93 12.04 0.74
CA LYS A 335 -5.11 10.58 0.81
C LYS A 335 -6.58 10.20 1.00
N ASP A 336 -7.31 10.89 1.86
CA ASP A 336 -8.74 10.65 2.07
C ASP A 336 -9.54 10.94 0.80
N VAL A 337 -9.25 12.05 0.11
CA VAL A 337 -9.86 12.39 -1.18
C VAL A 337 -9.54 11.35 -2.25
N GLN A 338 -8.30 10.88 -2.32
CA GLN A 338 -7.89 9.83 -3.26
C GLN A 338 -8.62 8.51 -2.96
N THR A 339 -8.70 8.13 -1.69
CA THR A 339 -9.40 6.91 -1.25
C THR A 339 -10.89 7.00 -1.56
N ALA A 340 -11.52 8.15 -1.29
CA ALA A 340 -12.91 8.42 -1.65
C ALA A 340 -13.15 8.34 -3.17
N ARG A 341 -12.22 8.85 -4.00
CA ARG A 341 -12.30 8.72 -5.47
C ARG A 341 -12.19 7.27 -5.93
N ILE A 342 -11.29 6.48 -5.35
CA ILE A 342 -11.14 5.06 -5.66
C ILE A 342 -12.43 4.30 -5.30
N LEU A 343 -12.95 4.51 -4.08
CA LEU A 343 -14.20 3.89 -3.64
C LEU A 343 -15.39 4.32 -4.51
N HIS A 344 -15.48 5.59 -4.89
CA HIS A 344 -16.52 6.07 -5.79
C HIS A 344 -16.41 5.43 -7.18
N SER A 345 -15.20 5.31 -7.73
CA SER A 345 -14.95 4.64 -9.01
C SER A 345 -15.35 3.17 -8.95
N GLN A 346 -14.93 2.45 -7.91
CA GLN A 346 -15.28 1.05 -7.70
C GLN A 346 -16.79 0.85 -7.53
N ASN A 347 -17.47 1.72 -6.77
CA ASN A 347 -18.91 1.66 -6.64
C ASN A 347 -19.63 1.97 -7.95
N SER A 348 -19.15 2.93 -8.75
CA SER A 348 -19.72 3.21 -10.07
C SER A 348 -19.50 2.06 -11.05
N GLU A 349 -18.35 1.40 -11.00
CA GLU A 349 -18.04 0.23 -11.84
C GLU A 349 -18.90 -0.97 -11.44
N ASN A 350 -19.01 -1.25 -10.13
CA ASN A 350 -19.89 -2.28 -9.59
C ASN A 350 -21.36 -2.03 -9.96
N HIS A 351 -21.83 -0.78 -9.92
CA HIS A 351 -23.18 -0.46 -10.36
C HIS A 351 -23.34 -0.70 -11.87
N LYS A 352 -22.34 -0.40 -12.71
CA LYS A 352 -22.39 -0.69 -14.14
C LYS A 352 -22.43 -2.19 -14.41
N THR A 353 -21.55 -2.97 -13.76
CA THR A 353 -21.52 -4.43 -13.93
C THR A 353 -22.81 -5.07 -13.44
N GLN A 354 -23.36 -4.63 -12.32
CA GLN A 354 -24.65 -5.10 -11.83
C GLN A 354 -25.78 -4.78 -12.83
N LYS A 355 -25.79 -3.56 -13.39
CA LYS A 355 -26.77 -3.17 -14.41
C LYS A 355 -26.61 -3.98 -15.70
N ASP A 356 -25.39 -4.30 -16.11
CA ASP A 356 -25.11 -5.14 -17.28
C ASP A 356 -25.57 -6.58 -17.07
N ILE A 357 -25.40 -7.12 -15.85
CA ILE A 357 -25.92 -8.44 -15.45
C ILE A 357 -27.46 -8.43 -15.43
N GLU A 358 -28.08 -7.40 -14.87
CA GLU A 358 -29.54 -7.25 -14.90
C GLU A 358 -30.06 -7.20 -16.34
N ASN A 359 -29.41 -6.42 -17.22
CA ASN A 359 -29.74 -6.35 -18.63
C ASN A 359 -29.53 -7.68 -19.36
N SER A 360 -28.48 -8.46 -19.03
CA SER A 360 -28.25 -9.77 -19.64
C SER A 360 -29.31 -10.77 -19.18
N PHE A 361 -29.65 -10.77 -17.90
CA PHE A 361 -30.70 -11.61 -17.33
C PHE A 361 -32.07 -11.31 -17.95
N ASP A 362 -32.42 -10.04 -18.15
CA ASP A 362 -33.66 -9.65 -18.82
C ASP A 362 -33.70 -10.07 -20.30
N ARG A 363 -32.56 -10.02 -21.00
CA ARG A 363 -32.44 -10.53 -22.38
C ARG A 363 -32.60 -12.04 -22.43
N GLU A 364 -31.93 -12.78 -21.55
CA GLU A 364 -32.04 -14.24 -21.45
C GLU A 364 -33.47 -14.66 -21.12
N ARG A 365 -34.09 -14.02 -20.13
CA ARG A 365 -35.50 -14.24 -19.76
C ARG A 365 -36.43 -14.01 -20.96
N SER A 366 -36.21 -12.95 -21.73
CA SER A 366 -36.99 -12.65 -22.94
C SER A 366 -36.80 -13.70 -24.03
N GLN A 367 -35.56 -14.17 -24.23
CA GLN A 367 -35.25 -15.24 -25.19
C GLN A 367 -35.85 -16.58 -24.76
N LEU A 368 -35.84 -16.89 -23.46
CA LEU A 368 -36.39 -18.12 -22.89
C LEU A 368 -37.92 -18.13 -23.02
N GLN A 369 -38.58 -17.00 -22.78
CA GLN A 369 -40.01 -16.82 -23.08
C GLN A 369 -40.33 -17.01 -24.57
N LEU A 370 -39.50 -16.47 -25.46
CA LEU A 370 -39.66 -16.64 -26.91
C LEU A 370 -39.48 -18.12 -27.33
N ARG A 371 -38.47 -18.81 -26.78
CA ARG A 371 -38.23 -20.24 -27.00
C ARG A 371 -39.40 -21.08 -26.51
N ASN A 372 -39.88 -20.86 -25.29
CA ASN A 372 -41.04 -21.57 -24.75
C ASN A 372 -42.29 -21.35 -25.60
N LYS A 373 -42.54 -20.11 -26.08
CA LYS A 373 -43.66 -19.83 -26.99
C LYS A 373 -43.54 -20.59 -28.31
N LYS A 374 -42.34 -20.64 -28.89
CA LYS A 374 -42.08 -21.42 -30.12
C LYS A 374 -42.19 -22.93 -29.90
N GLU A 375 -41.76 -23.44 -28.75
CA GLU A 375 -41.90 -24.85 -28.40
C GLU A 375 -43.37 -25.24 -28.20
N LEU A 376 -44.16 -24.41 -27.52
CA LEU A 376 -45.61 -24.57 -27.40
C LEU A 376 -46.28 -24.63 -28.78
N GLN A 377 -45.97 -23.68 -29.67
CA GLN A 377 -46.48 -23.71 -31.04
C GLN A 377 -46.09 -24.98 -31.81
N LYS A 378 -44.85 -25.46 -31.66
CA LYS A 378 -44.41 -26.73 -32.28
C LYS A 378 -45.09 -27.94 -31.66
N ALA A 379 -45.36 -27.91 -30.36
CA ALA A 379 -46.08 -28.98 -29.67
C ALA A 379 -47.54 -29.04 -30.14
N ASP A 380 -48.20 -27.88 -30.28
CA ASP A 380 -49.55 -27.76 -30.82
C ASP A 380 -49.62 -28.26 -32.26
N GLN A 381 -48.69 -27.84 -33.14
CA GLN A 381 -48.61 -28.34 -34.52
C GLN A 381 -48.41 -29.87 -34.58
N ARG A 382 -47.59 -30.44 -33.69
CA ARG A 382 -47.38 -31.89 -33.62
C ARG A 382 -48.62 -32.62 -33.10
N LEU A 383 -49.38 -32.00 -32.19
CA LEU A 383 -50.63 -32.55 -31.70
C LEU A 383 -51.66 -32.56 -32.83
N GLU A 384 -51.77 -31.46 -33.57
CA GLU A 384 -52.66 -31.30 -34.71
C GLU A 384 -52.35 -32.33 -35.81
N GLN A 385 -51.08 -32.49 -36.20
CA GLN A 385 -50.65 -33.54 -37.14
C GLN A 385 -51.01 -34.96 -36.65
N ARG A 386 -50.85 -35.24 -35.36
CA ARG A 386 -51.23 -36.57 -34.82
C ARG A 386 -52.73 -36.80 -34.82
N MET A 387 -53.52 -35.75 -34.58
CA MET A 387 -54.97 -35.84 -34.68
C MET A 387 -55.38 -36.10 -36.13
N GLU A 388 -54.73 -35.44 -37.09
CA GLU A 388 -54.94 -35.64 -38.51
C GLU A 388 -54.57 -37.07 -38.94
N ASP A 389 -53.38 -37.56 -38.58
CA ASP A 389 -52.93 -38.95 -38.81
C ASP A 389 -53.90 -39.97 -38.19
N ALA A 390 -54.39 -39.71 -36.98
CA ALA A 390 -55.35 -40.59 -36.31
C ALA A 390 -56.71 -40.61 -37.04
N THR A 391 -57.16 -39.47 -37.57
CA THR A 391 -58.37 -39.42 -38.40
C THR A 391 -58.17 -40.13 -39.74
N GLU A 392 -56.98 -40.05 -40.33
CA GLU A 392 -56.65 -40.76 -41.57
C GLU A 392 -56.56 -42.27 -41.35
N GLN A 393 -55.95 -42.72 -40.25
CA GLN A 393 -55.92 -44.15 -39.89
C GLN A 393 -57.33 -44.68 -39.61
N LYS A 394 -58.18 -43.90 -38.92
CA LYS A 394 -59.57 -44.26 -38.67
C LYS A 394 -60.36 -44.41 -39.97
N THR A 395 -60.19 -43.49 -40.92
CA THR A 395 -60.88 -43.56 -42.22
C THR A 395 -60.39 -44.75 -43.05
N ARG A 396 -59.08 -45.01 -43.11
CA ARG A 396 -58.54 -46.21 -43.77
C ARG A 396 -59.04 -47.51 -43.14
N ALA A 397 -59.09 -47.58 -41.81
CA ALA A 397 -59.62 -48.76 -41.10
C ALA A 397 -61.11 -48.99 -41.41
N LEU A 398 -61.91 -47.92 -41.49
CA LEU A 398 -63.32 -48.01 -41.88
C LEU A 398 -63.48 -48.45 -43.34
N GLU A 399 -62.64 -47.96 -44.26
CA GLU A 399 -62.63 -48.41 -45.66
C GLU A 399 -62.23 -49.88 -45.80
N GLU A 400 -61.20 -50.33 -45.08
CA GLU A 400 -60.80 -51.75 -45.06
C GLU A 400 -61.89 -52.64 -44.48
N GLN A 401 -62.56 -52.20 -43.41
CA GLN A 401 -63.69 -52.92 -42.82
C GLN A 401 -64.86 -53.00 -43.82
N ALA A 402 -65.17 -51.92 -44.54
CA ALA A 402 -66.19 -51.90 -45.58
C ALA A 402 -65.84 -52.84 -46.75
N ARG A 403 -64.58 -52.86 -47.22
CA ARG A 403 -64.10 -53.79 -48.25
C ARG A 403 -64.16 -55.24 -47.79
N ALA A 404 -63.75 -55.51 -46.56
CA ALA A 404 -63.82 -56.86 -45.97
C ALA A 404 -65.26 -57.35 -45.89
N TYR A 405 -66.19 -56.47 -45.49
CA TYR A 405 -67.63 -56.78 -45.44
C TYR A 405 -68.23 -57.02 -46.83
N GLN A 406 -67.88 -56.21 -47.83
CA GLN A 406 -68.30 -56.45 -49.21
C GLN A 406 -67.75 -57.78 -49.76
N SER A 407 -66.50 -58.11 -49.43
CA SER A 407 -65.87 -59.37 -49.87
C SER A 407 -66.54 -60.59 -49.22
N THR A 408 -66.89 -60.53 -47.93
CA THR A 408 -67.62 -61.62 -47.26
C THR A 408 -69.05 -61.76 -47.77
N MET A 409 -69.76 -60.65 -48.02
CA MET A 409 -71.06 -60.68 -48.67
C MET A 409 -70.98 -61.27 -50.09
N GLY A 410 -69.98 -60.85 -50.88
CA GLY A 410 -69.74 -61.39 -52.22
C GLY A 410 -69.49 -62.90 -52.21
N ARG A 411 -68.62 -63.38 -51.30
CA ARG A 411 -68.39 -64.82 -51.10
C ARG A 411 -69.68 -65.54 -50.71
N ASN A 412 -70.41 -65.05 -49.72
CA ASN A 412 -71.67 -65.69 -49.29
C ASN A 412 -72.71 -65.75 -50.41
N THR A 413 -72.83 -64.71 -51.24
CA THR A 413 -73.73 -64.75 -52.40
C THR A 413 -73.28 -65.76 -53.45
N ALA A 414 -71.98 -65.93 -53.68
CA ALA A 414 -71.44 -66.95 -54.59
C ALA A 414 -71.65 -68.36 -54.06
N THR A 415 -71.39 -68.61 -52.77
CA THR A 415 -71.64 -69.90 -52.13
C THR A 415 -73.13 -70.25 -52.15
N ASN A 416 -74.00 -69.28 -51.84
CA ASN A 416 -75.45 -69.50 -51.86
C ASN A 416 -75.96 -69.76 -53.28
N LYS A 417 -75.42 -69.09 -54.30
CA LYS A 417 -75.74 -69.39 -55.71
C LYS A 417 -75.31 -70.80 -56.12
N SER A 418 -74.13 -71.26 -55.68
CA SER A 418 -73.68 -72.63 -55.90
C SER A 418 -74.63 -73.64 -55.26
N ILE A 419 -74.99 -73.42 -53.99
CA ILE A 419 -75.91 -74.32 -53.26
C ILE A 419 -77.30 -74.35 -53.91
N ILE A 420 -77.80 -73.21 -54.38
CA ILE A 420 -79.09 -73.15 -55.11
C ILE A 420 -78.98 -73.93 -56.43
N SER A 421 -77.90 -73.76 -57.19
CA SER A 421 -77.66 -74.52 -58.42
C SER A 421 -77.58 -76.02 -58.18
N ASP A 422 -76.85 -76.45 -57.14
CA ASP A 422 -76.71 -77.87 -56.79
C ASP A 422 -78.06 -78.48 -56.37
N LEU A 423 -78.89 -77.71 -55.64
CA LEU A 423 -80.25 -78.14 -55.26
C LEU A 423 -81.23 -78.15 -56.44
N GLU A 424 -81.10 -77.22 -57.38
CA GLU A 424 -81.88 -77.18 -58.63
C GLU A 424 -81.53 -78.39 -59.52
N ASP A 425 -80.25 -78.74 -59.63
CA ASP A 425 -79.77 -79.92 -60.36
C ASP A 425 -80.23 -81.23 -59.69
N GLU A 426 -80.25 -81.30 -58.35
CA GLU A 426 -80.74 -82.47 -57.61
C GLU A 426 -82.27 -82.65 -57.73
N LEU A 427 -83.02 -81.54 -57.81
CA LEU A 427 -84.46 -81.54 -58.07
C LEU A 427 -84.78 -81.95 -59.50
N LEU A 428 -84.00 -81.48 -60.49
CA LEU A 428 -84.14 -81.89 -61.88
C LEU A 428 -83.87 -83.39 -62.04
N TYR A 429 -82.80 -83.89 -61.42
CA TYR A 429 -82.44 -85.32 -61.47
C TYR A 429 -83.49 -86.23 -60.83
N LYS A 430 -84.14 -85.77 -59.73
CA LYS A 430 -85.27 -86.49 -59.11
C LYS A 430 -86.58 -86.41 -59.91
N SER A 431 -86.72 -85.43 -60.81
CA SER A 431 -87.91 -85.28 -61.67
C SER A 431 -87.86 -86.08 -62.97
N THR A 432 -86.69 -86.58 -63.39
CA THR A 432 -86.46 -87.29 -64.67
C THR A 432 -86.09 -88.77 -64.52
N SER A 433 -86.27 -89.36 -63.34
CA SER A 433 -85.96 -90.77 -63.06
C SER A 433 -87.23 -91.62 -63.05
N ASP A 434 -87.52 -92.29 -64.17
CA ASP A 434 -88.60 -93.29 -64.33
C ASP A 434 -88.26 -94.63 -63.63
N ASP A 435 -88.24 -94.63 -62.29
CA ASP A 435 -88.25 -95.86 -61.51
C ASP A 435 -89.12 -95.71 -60.25
N LEU A 436 -90.43 -95.94 -60.46
CA LEU A 436 -91.50 -95.82 -59.46
C LEU A 436 -91.85 -97.18 -58.82
N SER A 437 -90.87 -98.09 -58.74
CA SER A 437 -91.09 -99.43 -58.22
C SER A 437 -89.88 -99.89 -57.40
N VAL A 438 -90.16 -100.29 -56.16
CA VAL A 438 -89.26 -100.93 -55.17
C VAL A 438 -88.55 -99.97 -54.20
N VAL A 439 -89.33 -99.31 -53.35
CA VAL A 439 -88.92 -99.09 -51.96
C VAL A 439 -89.75 -100.04 -51.09
N SER A 440 -89.23 -101.26 -50.91
CA SER A 440 -89.69 -102.12 -49.82
C SER A 440 -89.33 -101.46 -48.49
N PRO A 441 -90.20 -101.47 -47.46
CA PRO A 441 -89.91 -100.91 -46.13
C PRO A 441 -88.59 -101.40 -45.51
N SER A 442 -88.11 -102.57 -45.94
CA SER A 442 -86.81 -103.13 -45.52
C SER A 442 -85.61 -102.44 -46.19
N ALA A 443 -85.73 -102.00 -47.45
CA ALA A 443 -84.69 -101.25 -48.16
C ALA A 443 -84.63 -99.79 -47.68
N GLU A 444 -85.78 -99.19 -47.37
CA GLU A 444 -85.84 -97.84 -46.78
C GLU A 444 -85.20 -97.80 -45.39
N ALA A 445 -85.45 -98.82 -44.54
CA ALA A 445 -84.81 -98.92 -43.23
C ALA A 445 -83.29 -99.15 -43.33
N ALA A 446 -82.83 -99.91 -44.33
CA ALA A 446 -81.40 -100.12 -44.58
C ALA A 446 -80.71 -98.85 -45.11
N ILE A 447 -81.35 -98.09 -46.00
CA ILE A 447 -80.85 -96.82 -46.51
C ILE A 447 -80.88 -95.75 -45.41
N ARG A 448 -81.94 -95.66 -44.60
CA ARG A 448 -81.99 -94.76 -43.42
C ARG A 448 -80.92 -95.11 -42.40
N SER A 449 -80.72 -96.39 -42.07
CA SER A 449 -79.65 -96.81 -41.14
C SER A 449 -78.24 -96.56 -41.71
N SER A 450 -78.06 -96.74 -43.02
CA SER A 450 -76.82 -96.40 -43.73
C SER A 450 -76.55 -94.90 -43.73
N MET A 451 -77.57 -94.08 -44.02
CA MET A 451 -77.48 -92.62 -43.98
C MET A 451 -77.27 -92.11 -42.57
N GLU A 452 -77.97 -92.64 -41.55
CA GLU A 452 -77.73 -92.28 -40.14
C GLU A 452 -76.32 -92.65 -39.68
N LYS A 453 -75.78 -93.78 -40.13
CA LYS A 453 -74.37 -94.14 -39.89
C LYS A 453 -73.38 -93.24 -40.62
N GLN A 454 -73.69 -92.80 -41.85
CA GLN A 454 -72.85 -91.85 -42.57
C GLN A 454 -72.93 -90.44 -41.97
N PHE A 455 -74.12 -89.95 -41.63
CA PHE A 455 -74.34 -88.66 -40.97
C PHE A 455 -73.70 -88.63 -39.59
N SER A 456 -73.83 -89.68 -38.79
CA SER A 456 -73.15 -89.74 -37.49
C SER A 456 -71.64 -89.77 -37.66
N LYS A 457 -71.10 -90.52 -38.64
CA LYS A 457 -69.66 -90.55 -38.93
C LYS A 457 -69.12 -89.23 -39.48
N GLU A 458 -69.90 -88.51 -40.28
CA GLU A 458 -69.53 -87.18 -40.76
C GLU A 458 -69.66 -86.13 -39.66
N SER A 459 -70.69 -86.22 -38.80
CA SER A 459 -70.85 -85.34 -37.65
C SER A 459 -69.68 -85.51 -36.68
N THR A 460 -69.32 -86.74 -36.31
CA THR A 460 -68.16 -86.99 -35.45
C THR A 460 -66.86 -86.54 -36.10
N ALA A 461 -66.65 -86.80 -37.39
CA ALA A 461 -65.47 -86.29 -38.10
C ALA A 461 -65.43 -84.76 -38.18
N ARG A 462 -66.59 -84.08 -38.23
CA ARG A 462 -66.69 -82.62 -38.24
C ARG A 462 -66.44 -82.05 -36.85
N ASP A 463 -66.94 -82.68 -35.81
CA ASP A 463 -66.70 -82.33 -34.40
C ASP A 463 -65.22 -82.54 -34.04
N GLU A 464 -64.60 -83.64 -34.49
CA GLU A 464 -63.16 -83.90 -34.33
C GLU A 464 -62.32 -82.85 -35.06
N ARG A 465 -62.67 -82.49 -36.31
CA ARG A 465 -61.98 -81.41 -37.04
C ARG A 465 -62.16 -80.06 -36.36
N SER A 466 -63.36 -79.77 -35.87
CA SER A 466 -63.68 -78.52 -35.15
C SER A 466 -62.88 -78.43 -33.85
N SER A 467 -62.87 -79.50 -33.06
CA SER A 467 -62.10 -79.65 -31.83
C SER A 467 -60.60 -79.50 -32.09
N ALA A 468 -60.05 -80.20 -33.08
CA ALA A 468 -58.64 -80.08 -33.45
C ALA A 468 -58.26 -78.66 -33.91
N ARG A 469 -59.18 -77.94 -34.56
CA ARG A 469 -58.99 -76.55 -34.98
C ARG A 469 -59.02 -75.58 -33.79
N MET A 470 -59.91 -75.82 -32.84
CA MET A 470 -59.98 -75.06 -31.59
C MET A 470 -58.74 -75.29 -30.73
N ASP A 471 -58.28 -76.53 -30.60
CA ASP A 471 -57.03 -76.88 -29.91
C ASP A 471 -55.81 -76.25 -30.59
N HIS A 472 -55.77 -76.23 -31.93
CA HIS A 472 -54.71 -75.57 -32.67
C HIS A 472 -54.72 -74.05 -32.44
N LEU A 473 -55.89 -73.41 -32.49
CA LEU A 473 -56.05 -71.98 -32.22
C LEU A 473 -55.63 -71.65 -30.79
N GLN A 474 -56.06 -72.44 -29.81
CA GLN A 474 -55.73 -72.24 -28.40
C GLN A 474 -54.22 -72.41 -28.16
N LYS A 475 -53.58 -73.42 -28.77
CA LYS A 475 -52.11 -73.58 -28.73
C LYS A 475 -51.40 -72.39 -29.37
N GLN A 476 -51.84 -71.92 -30.54
CA GLN A 476 -51.25 -70.74 -31.21
C GLN A 476 -51.38 -69.47 -30.36
N TYR A 477 -52.54 -69.24 -29.73
CA TYR A 477 -52.75 -68.10 -28.85
C TYR A 477 -51.86 -68.19 -27.61
N SER A 478 -51.76 -69.36 -26.97
CA SER A 478 -50.87 -69.55 -25.82
C SER A 478 -49.40 -69.34 -26.18
N GLN A 479 -48.99 -69.77 -27.37
CA GLN A 479 -47.63 -69.63 -27.87
C GLN A 479 -47.31 -68.16 -28.15
N LYS A 480 -48.17 -67.45 -28.88
CA LYS A 480 -48.04 -66.00 -29.10
C LYS A 480 -48.03 -65.21 -27.80
N LEU A 481 -48.83 -65.60 -26.81
CA LEU A 481 -48.83 -64.96 -25.49
C LEU A 481 -47.49 -65.20 -24.76
N LYS A 482 -46.95 -66.42 -24.80
CA LYS A 482 -45.63 -66.73 -24.26
C LYS A 482 -44.52 -65.94 -24.95
N ASP A 483 -44.56 -65.86 -26.28
CA ASP A 483 -43.54 -65.18 -27.08
C ASP A 483 -43.58 -63.65 -26.85
N THR A 484 -44.78 -63.06 -26.73
CA THR A 484 -44.91 -61.63 -26.40
C THR A 484 -44.50 -61.31 -24.96
N VAL A 485 -44.77 -62.20 -24.01
CA VAL A 485 -44.32 -62.04 -22.61
C VAL A 485 -42.80 -62.19 -22.50
N SER A 486 -42.18 -63.12 -23.22
CA SER A 486 -40.72 -63.29 -23.24
C SER A 486 -40.02 -62.11 -23.93
N GLU A 487 -40.56 -61.63 -25.05
CA GLU A 487 -40.06 -60.44 -25.75
C GLU A 487 -40.17 -59.18 -24.88
N ASN A 488 -41.27 -59.01 -24.14
CA ASN A 488 -41.42 -57.90 -23.19
C ASN A 488 -40.43 -57.99 -22.02
N ARG A 489 -40.20 -59.18 -21.46
CA ARG A 489 -39.19 -59.36 -20.40
C ARG A 489 -37.78 -59.07 -20.90
N TRP A 490 -37.45 -59.47 -22.12
CA TRP A 490 -36.16 -59.18 -22.72
C TRP A 490 -35.97 -57.68 -22.95
N ARG A 491 -36.97 -56.98 -23.49
CA ARG A 491 -36.95 -55.51 -23.63
C ARG A 491 -36.85 -54.78 -22.30
N GLU A 492 -37.55 -55.25 -21.27
CA GLU A 492 -37.49 -54.66 -19.93
C GLU A 492 -36.10 -54.82 -19.30
N SER A 493 -35.49 -56.00 -19.47
CA SER A 493 -34.11 -56.26 -19.03
C SER A 493 -33.09 -55.40 -19.78
N ASP A 494 -33.25 -55.22 -21.10
CA ASP A 494 -32.39 -54.36 -21.91
C ASP A 494 -32.51 -52.88 -21.50
N LEU A 495 -33.74 -52.40 -21.28
CA LEU A 495 -34.00 -51.05 -20.78
C LEU A 495 -33.37 -50.82 -19.39
N LEU A 496 -33.45 -51.81 -18.50
CA LEU A 496 -32.78 -51.78 -17.19
C LEU A 496 -31.26 -51.72 -17.34
N HIS A 497 -30.66 -52.51 -18.24
CA HIS A 497 -29.22 -52.46 -18.47
C HIS A 497 -28.77 -51.10 -19.03
N TYR A 498 -29.50 -50.54 -19.99
CA TYR A 498 -29.23 -49.19 -20.50
C TYR A 498 -29.39 -48.11 -19.41
N ALA A 499 -30.42 -48.19 -18.58
CA ALA A 499 -30.63 -47.24 -17.49
C ALA A 499 -29.51 -47.32 -16.44
N THR A 500 -29.07 -48.54 -16.10
CA THR A 500 -27.99 -48.75 -15.12
C THR A 500 -26.65 -48.28 -15.68
N SER A 501 -26.35 -48.57 -16.95
CA SER A 501 -25.15 -48.07 -17.64
C SER A 501 -25.15 -46.55 -17.75
N GLY A 502 -26.28 -45.94 -18.11
CA GLY A 502 -26.44 -44.49 -18.15
C GLY A 502 -26.18 -43.82 -16.80
N ARG A 503 -26.76 -44.33 -15.71
CA ARG A 503 -26.50 -43.84 -14.34
C ARG A 503 -25.03 -43.97 -13.95
N HIS A 504 -24.38 -45.05 -14.36
CA HIS A 504 -22.97 -45.25 -14.06
C HIS A 504 -22.11 -44.22 -14.80
N LEU A 505 -22.41 -43.96 -16.07
CA LEU A 505 -21.74 -42.95 -16.88
C LEU A 505 -21.93 -41.55 -16.30
N GLU A 506 -23.18 -41.18 -15.98
CA GLU A 506 -23.56 -39.92 -15.31
C GLU A 506 -22.78 -39.71 -14.01
N ARG A 507 -22.66 -40.76 -13.19
CA ARG A 507 -21.87 -40.70 -11.94
C ARG A 507 -20.39 -40.43 -12.22
N THR A 508 -19.80 -41.06 -13.23
CA THR A 508 -18.39 -40.82 -13.62
C THR A 508 -18.19 -39.40 -14.15
N GLU A 509 -19.10 -38.90 -14.97
CA GLU A 509 -19.06 -37.53 -15.49
C GLU A 509 -19.22 -36.48 -14.37
N LEU A 510 -20.08 -36.75 -13.38
CA LEU A 510 -20.23 -35.92 -12.19
C LEU A 510 -18.94 -35.88 -11.36
N MET A 511 -18.27 -37.02 -11.15
CA MET A 511 -17.01 -37.07 -10.41
C MET A 511 -15.91 -36.29 -11.14
N HIS A 512 -15.81 -36.42 -12.46
CA HIS A 512 -14.88 -35.59 -13.24
C HIS A 512 -15.21 -34.09 -13.19
N ALA A 513 -16.50 -33.72 -13.20
CA ALA A 513 -16.91 -32.33 -13.05
C ALA A 513 -16.54 -31.76 -11.67
N LEU A 514 -16.67 -32.58 -10.62
CA LEU A 514 -16.25 -32.21 -9.27
C LEU A 514 -14.74 -32.02 -9.19
N ASP A 515 -13.95 -32.93 -9.76
CA ASP A 515 -12.49 -32.80 -9.80
C ASP A 515 -12.04 -31.54 -10.57
N GLU A 516 -12.66 -31.25 -11.72
CA GLU A 516 -12.40 -30.02 -12.49
C GLU A 516 -12.79 -28.75 -11.71
N ALA A 517 -13.93 -28.76 -11.00
CA ALA A 517 -14.36 -27.63 -10.18
C ALA A 517 -13.44 -27.39 -8.98
N ILE A 518 -12.94 -28.46 -8.35
CA ILE A 518 -11.95 -28.38 -7.28
C ILE A 518 -10.66 -27.76 -7.81
N LEU A 519 -10.16 -28.25 -8.95
CA LEU A 519 -8.91 -27.76 -9.55
C LEU A 519 -9.03 -26.28 -10.00
N SER A 520 -10.16 -25.91 -10.59
CA SER A 520 -10.48 -24.51 -10.95
C SER A 520 -10.48 -23.60 -9.72
N LYS A 521 -11.10 -24.05 -8.62
CA LYS A 521 -11.14 -23.31 -7.37
C LYS A 521 -9.75 -23.18 -6.73
N GLU A 522 -8.92 -24.22 -6.77
CA GLU A 522 -7.53 -24.17 -6.31
C GLU A 522 -6.70 -23.15 -7.10
N ILE A 523 -6.86 -23.11 -8.43
CA ILE A 523 -6.19 -22.13 -9.28
C ILE A 523 -6.66 -20.71 -8.96
N ALA A 524 -7.98 -20.51 -8.76
CA ALA A 524 -8.52 -19.21 -8.38
C ALA A 524 -8.01 -18.72 -7.01
N LEU A 525 -7.89 -19.63 -6.04
CA LEU A 525 -7.32 -19.33 -4.73
C LEU A 525 -5.82 -18.98 -4.82
N ARG A 526 -5.04 -19.74 -5.60
CA ARG A 526 -3.63 -19.41 -5.88
C ARG A 526 -3.46 -18.03 -6.51
N ASN A 527 -4.25 -17.73 -7.53
CA ASN A 527 -4.20 -16.42 -8.19
C ASN A 527 -4.55 -15.27 -7.22
N ARG A 528 -5.52 -15.50 -6.33
CA ARG A 528 -5.88 -14.53 -5.30
C ARG A 528 -4.77 -14.33 -4.28
N ASP A 529 -4.08 -15.40 -3.88
CA ASP A 529 -2.92 -15.34 -2.99
C ASP A 529 -1.74 -14.62 -3.66
N ASP A 530 -1.49 -14.87 -4.95
CA ASP A 530 -0.47 -14.16 -5.73
C ASP A 530 -0.78 -12.66 -5.86
N ASP A 531 -2.04 -12.29 -6.09
CA ASP A 531 -2.45 -10.88 -6.11
C ASP A 531 -2.35 -10.24 -4.73
N HIS A 532 -2.68 -10.97 -3.66
CA HIS A 532 -2.51 -10.49 -2.30
C HIS A 532 -1.02 -10.28 -1.98
N ASN A 533 -0.14 -11.19 -2.43
CA ASN A 533 1.31 -11.09 -2.32
C ASN A 533 1.87 -9.89 -3.10
N ARG A 534 1.35 -9.61 -4.30
CA ARG A 534 1.72 -8.42 -5.07
C ARG A 534 1.30 -7.14 -4.36
N ILE A 535 0.12 -7.11 -3.75
CA ILE A 535 -0.37 -5.94 -3.00
C ILE A 535 0.49 -5.72 -1.76
N THR A 536 0.81 -6.78 -1.00
CA THR A 536 1.71 -6.65 0.17
C THR A 536 3.11 -6.24 -0.25
N GLU A 537 3.68 -6.81 -1.31
CA GLU A 537 5.01 -6.42 -1.81
C GLU A 537 5.03 -4.96 -2.29
N LYS A 538 3.95 -4.50 -2.96
CA LYS A 538 3.80 -3.09 -3.34
C LYS A 538 3.71 -2.18 -2.11
N MET A 539 2.93 -2.56 -1.10
CA MET A 539 2.84 -1.84 0.18
C MET A 539 4.20 -1.78 0.88
N PHE A 540 4.96 -2.88 0.90
CA PHE A 540 6.31 -2.90 1.46
C PHE A 540 7.28 -2.02 0.68
N LYS A 541 7.24 -2.01 -0.66
CA LYS A 541 8.05 -1.11 -1.49
C LYS A 541 7.69 0.36 -1.26
N GLU A 542 6.41 0.69 -1.16
CA GLU A 542 5.95 2.04 -0.83
C GLU A 542 6.40 2.46 0.58
N TYR A 543 6.29 1.56 1.56
CA TYR A 543 6.73 1.82 2.93
C TYR A 543 8.25 2.00 3.02
N ALA A 544 9.02 1.18 2.32
CA ALA A 544 10.46 1.31 2.21
C ALA A 544 10.86 2.64 1.54
N ALA A 545 10.17 3.04 0.47
CA ALA A 545 10.40 4.33 -0.19
C ALA A 545 10.08 5.53 0.73
N ILE A 546 9.03 5.42 1.56
CA ILE A 546 8.69 6.44 2.56
C ILE A 546 9.78 6.52 3.63
N LEU A 547 10.26 5.38 4.14
CA LEU A 547 11.34 5.32 5.13
C LEU A 547 12.65 5.89 4.58
N ASP A 548 13.01 5.55 3.35
CA ASP A 548 14.19 6.12 2.68
C ASP A 548 14.07 7.63 2.49
N ARG A 549 12.87 8.12 2.15
CA ARG A 549 12.61 9.56 2.05
C ARG A 549 12.76 10.25 3.41
N GLN A 550 12.22 9.66 4.48
CA GLN A 550 12.38 10.17 5.85
C GLN A 550 13.85 10.16 6.26
N LYS A 551 14.59 9.08 5.97
CA LYS A 551 16.02 8.98 6.25
C LYS A 551 16.82 10.09 5.54
N ARG A 552 16.56 10.32 4.25
CA ARG A 552 17.19 11.42 3.50
C ARG A 552 16.85 12.79 4.08
N GLN A 553 15.61 13.02 4.50
CA GLN A 553 15.21 14.27 5.15
C GLN A 553 15.94 14.48 6.50
N TYR A 554 16.10 13.42 7.29
CA TYR A 554 16.89 13.48 8.52
C TYR A 554 18.38 13.72 8.26
N GLU A 555 18.96 13.05 7.25
CA GLU A 555 20.34 13.28 6.83
C GLU A 555 20.56 14.72 6.33
N GLU A 556 19.62 15.26 5.54
CA GLU A 556 19.63 16.64 5.07
C GLU A 556 19.52 17.63 6.23
N MET A 557 18.61 17.39 7.20
CA MET A 557 18.53 18.21 8.41
C MET A 557 19.83 18.17 9.23
N MET A 558 20.44 17.00 9.40
CA MET A 558 21.70 16.86 10.12
C MET A 558 22.85 17.55 9.38
N GLN A 559 22.84 17.52 8.05
CA GLN A 559 23.82 18.23 7.23
C GLN A 559 23.63 19.74 7.34
N ILE A 560 22.40 20.25 7.25
CA ILE A 560 22.07 21.66 7.48
C ILE A 560 22.54 22.12 8.87
N GLN A 561 22.29 21.32 9.92
CA GLN A 561 22.78 21.64 11.27
C GLN A 561 24.31 21.68 11.36
N ARG A 562 25.01 20.77 10.66
CA ARG A 562 26.48 20.79 10.58
C ARG A 562 26.98 22.03 9.85
N ASP A 563 26.35 22.39 8.74
CA ASP A 563 26.71 23.56 7.96
C ASP A 563 26.46 24.84 8.78
N GLU A 564 25.32 24.95 9.47
CA GLU A 564 25.02 26.06 10.39
C GLU A 564 26.02 26.18 11.55
N VAL A 565 26.44 25.05 12.14
CA VAL A 565 27.47 25.05 13.20
C VAL A 565 28.82 25.49 12.62
N THR A 566 29.15 25.04 11.42
CA THR A 566 30.39 25.41 10.73
C THR A 566 30.40 26.90 10.39
N ASP A 567 29.28 27.44 9.90
CA ASP A 567 29.10 28.86 9.61
C ASP A 567 29.17 29.71 10.88
N LYS A 568 28.53 29.27 11.97
CA LYS A 568 28.67 29.92 13.29
C LYS A 568 30.12 29.91 13.78
N MET A 569 30.83 28.79 13.60
CA MET A 569 32.24 28.68 13.99
C MET A 569 33.14 29.58 13.12
N MET A 570 32.86 29.70 11.83
CA MET A 570 33.51 30.65 10.93
C MET A 570 33.23 32.09 11.35
N SER A 571 31.97 32.41 11.67
CA SER A 571 31.56 33.74 12.14
C SER A 571 32.25 34.11 13.45
N THR A 572 32.28 33.21 14.44
CA THR A 572 32.96 33.46 15.73
C THR A 572 34.47 33.60 15.55
N ARG A 573 35.07 32.85 14.62
CA ARG A 573 36.49 33.02 14.26
C ARG A 573 36.75 34.39 13.63
N GLN A 574 35.91 34.84 12.70
CA GLN A 574 36.04 36.17 12.11
C GLN A 574 35.86 37.28 13.17
N GLU A 575 34.91 37.11 14.09
CA GLU A 575 34.69 38.05 15.19
C GLU A 575 35.89 38.09 16.14
N LEU A 576 36.46 36.94 16.49
CA LEU A 576 37.69 36.86 17.29
C LEU A 576 38.88 37.50 16.57
N GLU A 577 39.05 37.28 15.27
CA GLU A 577 40.08 37.94 14.47
C GLU A 577 39.88 39.46 14.43
N PHE A 578 38.64 39.93 14.31
CA PHE A 578 38.31 41.34 14.36
C PHE A 578 38.59 41.94 15.74
N GLN A 579 38.20 41.27 16.83
CA GLN A 579 38.49 41.68 18.20
C GLN A 579 40.00 41.73 18.45
N LEU A 580 40.76 40.74 17.98
CA LEU A 580 42.21 40.68 18.12
C LEU A 580 42.89 41.80 17.34
N LYS A 581 42.47 42.07 16.09
CA LYS A 581 42.95 43.23 15.31
C LYS A 581 42.62 44.56 15.99
N THR A 582 41.42 44.68 16.56
CA THR A 582 40.99 45.89 17.28
C THR A 582 41.80 46.07 18.56
N ALA A 583 42.03 45.01 19.32
CA ALA A 583 42.88 45.02 20.51
C ALA A 583 44.33 45.38 20.17
N GLN A 584 44.88 44.84 19.07
CA GLN A 584 46.21 45.21 18.57
C GLN A 584 46.28 46.69 18.17
N ARG A 585 45.28 47.21 17.45
CA ARG A 585 45.19 48.64 17.12
C ARG A 585 45.12 49.50 18.38
N ASN A 586 44.28 49.14 19.35
CA ASN A 586 44.16 49.87 20.61
C ASN A 586 45.47 49.83 21.41
N SER A 587 46.17 48.68 21.43
CA SER A 587 47.48 48.55 22.06
C SER A 587 48.52 49.43 21.35
N ALA A 588 48.53 49.48 20.02
CA ALA A 588 49.40 50.35 19.24
C ALA A 588 49.09 51.84 19.48
N VAL A 589 47.82 52.23 19.57
CA VAL A 589 47.41 53.60 19.92
C VAL A 589 47.93 53.97 21.31
N ARG A 590 47.73 53.11 22.32
CA ARG A 590 48.28 53.33 23.68
C ARG A 590 49.80 53.42 23.69
N GLN A 591 50.49 52.59 22.91
CA GLN A 591 51.95 52.68 22.78
C GLN A 591 52.38 54.00 22.13
N ASN A 592 51.68 54.46 21.10
CA ASN A 592 51.95 55.74 20.46
C ASN A 592 51.65 56.93 21.38
N GLU A 593 50.59 56.86 22.19
CA GLU A 593 50.30 57.85 23.23
C GLU A 593 51.41 57.87 24.29
N LEU A 594 51.86 56.71 24.75
CA LEU A 594 52.98 56.60 25.68
C LEU A 594 54.26 57.20 25.09
N ILE A 595 54.55 56.95 23.81
CA ILE A 595 55.68 57.55 23.09
C ILE A 595 55.54 59.07 23.07
N ARG A 596 54.37 59.60 22.70
CA ARG A 596 54.11 61.05 22.69
C ARG A 596 54.26 61.68 24.08
N ASP A 597 53.81 61.00 25.12
CA ASP A 597 53.97 61.47 26.50
C ASP A 597 55.44 61.50 26.90
N PHE A 598 56.23 60.50 26.51
CA PHE A 598 57.69 60.51 26.70
C PHE A 598 58.37 61.61 25.90
N GLU A 599 58.01 61.81 24.64
CA GLU A 599 58.52 62.91 23.81
C GLU A 599 58.18 64.27 24.41
N LYS A 600 56.95 64.45 24.92
CA LYS A 600 56.53 65.66 25.62
C LYS A 600 57.35 65.89 26.88
N LYS A 601 57.57 64.85 27.70
CA LYS A 601 58.42 64.93 28.90
C LYS A 601 59.87 65.28 28.54
N LEU A 602 60.42 64.67 27.49
CA LEU A 602 61.76 64.99 27.00
C LEU A 602 61.85 66.42 26.47
N SER A 603 60.81 66.91 25.78
CA SER A 603 60.74 68.30 25.31
C SER A 603 60.68 69.29 26.48
N VAL A 604 59.91 68.99 27.53
CA VAL A 604 59.85 69.82 28.75
C VAL A 604 61.21 69.81 29.43
N GLN A 605 61.82 68.64 29.65
CA GLN A 605 63.16 68.55 30.22
C GLN A 605 64.19 69.33 29.41
N LYS A 606 64.14 69.25 28.07
CA LYS A 606 65.03 70.02 27.19
C LYS A 606 64.81 71.52 27.37
N SER A 607 63.56 71.99 27.41
CA SER A 607 63.21 73.38 27.67
C SER A 607 63.70 73.85 29.04
N ASP A 608 63.58 73.01 30.07
CA ASP A 608 64.06 73.31 31.42
C ASP A 608 65.59 73.43 31.44
N TYR A 609 66.31 72.54 30.74
CA TYR A 609 67.76 72.64 30.60
C TYR A 609 68.21 73.86 29.79
N GLU A 610 67.48 74.23 28.73
CA GLU A 610 67.74 75.46 27.97
C GLU A 610 67.53 76.69 28.85
N THR A 611 66.47 76.71 29.66
CA THR A 611 66.20 77.79 30.63
C THR A 611 67.33 77.87 31.67
N LEU A 612 67.74 76.75 32.24
CA LEU A 612 68.85 76.69 33.20
C LEU A 612 70.18 77.15 32.57
N LEU A 613 70.41 76.80 31.31
CA LEU A 613 71.59 77.24 30.55
C LEU A 613 71.56 78.76 30.33
N ASP A 614 70.41 79.33 30.02
CA ASP A 614 70.27 80.78 29.85
C ASP A 614 70.37 81.54 31.19
N GLU A 615 69.83 80.98 32.27
CA GLU A 615 70.02 81.50 33.63
C GLU A 615 71.49 81.49 34.05
N THR A 616 72.22 80.40 33.79
CA THR A 616 73.65 80.31 34.10
C THR A 616 74.50 81.24 33.25
N LYS A 617 74.16 81.44 31.97
CA LYS A 617 74.77 82.49 31.13
C LYS A 617 74.50 83.88 31.70
N ALA A 618 73.26 84.18 32.07
CA ALA A 618 72.90 85.47 32.66
C ALA A 618 73.65 85.73 33.98
N GLN A 619 73.80 84.70 34.83
CA GLN A 619 74.61 84.77 36.04
C GLN A 619 76.09 84.98 35.74
N ALA A 620 76.63 84.30 34.73
CA ALA A 620 78.01 84.49 34.29
C ALA A 620 78.25 85.92 33.76
N ASP A 621 77.32 86.44 32.95
CA ASP A 621 77.38 87.81 32.44
C ASP A 621 77.29 88.85 33.56
N GLN A 622 76.42 88.64 34.56
CA GLN A 622 76.36 89.48 35.76
C GLN A 622 77.68 89.43 36.54
N SER A 623 78.26 88.24 36.73
CA SER A 623 79.56 88.07 37.39
C SER A 623 80.69 88.81 36.63
N VAL A 624 80.72 88.70 35.30
CA VAL A 624 81.67 89.45 34.46
C VAL A 624 81.47 90.96 34.59
N GLN A 625 80.22 91.43 34.61
CA GLN A 625 79.92 92.85 34.82
C GLN A 625 80.35 93.33 36.22
N GLU A 626 80.16 92.53 37.27
CA GLU A 626 80.62 92.86 38.62
C GLU A 626 82.15 92.90 38.71
N VAL A 627 82.85 91.95 38.08
CA VAL A 627 84.31 91.95 37.99
C VAL A 627 84.80 93.18 37.25
N ASN A 628 84.17 93.54 36.13
CA ASN A 628 84.50 94.77 35.39
C ASN A 628 84.22 96.02 36.22
N ARG A 629 83.13 96.06 36.99
CA ARG A 629 82.80 97.18 37.87
C ARG A 629 83.83 97.31 39.00
N ARG A 630 84.26 96.20 39.61
CA ARG A 630 85.35 96.19 40.61
C ARG A 630 86.69 96.60 40.00
N SER A 631 87.00 96.13 38.79
CA SER A 631 88.21 96.50 38.06
C SER A 631 88.24 97.98 37.73
N ASN A 632 87.12 98.56 37.27
CA ASN A 632 87.00 99.99 37.02
C ASN A 632 87.15 100.82 38.31
N LEU A 633 86.55 100.39 39.43
CA LEU A 633 86.74 101.05 40.72
C LEU A 633 88.21 101.03 41.17
N LEU A 634 88.91 99.91 41.00
CA LEU A 634 90.34 99.81 41.30
C LEU A 634 91.19 100.71 40.39
N MET A 635 90.84 100.81 39.10
CA MET A 635 91.50 101.72 38.16
C MET A 635 91.25 103.19 38.52
N GLU A 636 90.04 103.57 38.92
CA GLU A 636 89.72 104.91 39.40
C GLU A 636 90.46 105.24 40.70
N GLU A 637 90.58 104.29 41.63
CA GLU A 637 91.33 104.45 42.87
C GLU A 637 92.84 104.62 42.60
N GLN A 638 93.39 103.86 41.66
CA GLN A 638 94.77 104.07 41.18
C GLN A 638 94.94 105.44 40.53
N ALA A 639 94.00 105.88 39.70
CA ALA A 639 94.04 107.20 39.07
C ALA A 639 94.03 108.33 40.12
N ARG A 640 93.17 108.24 41.14
CA ARG A 640 93.16 109.20 42.27
C ARG A 640 94.46 109.19 43.07
N ASN A 641 95.04 108.02 43.31
CA ASN A 641 96.34 107.91 43.97
C ASN A 641 97.47 108.56 43.13
N TYR A 642 97.44 108.42 41.81
CA TYR A 642 98.38 109.10 40.92
C TYR A 642 98.18 110.62 40.91
N GLU A 643 96.93 111.11 40.88
CA GLU A 643 96.61 112.54 40.99
C GLU A 643 97.13 113.13 42.31
N GLN A 644 96.92 112.45 43.44
CA GLN A 644 97.45 112.88 44.73
C GLN A 644 98.99 112.95 44.71
N LYS A 645 99.66 111.98 44.09
CA LYS A 645 101.12 111.95 43.99
C LYS A 645 101.66 113.07 43.10
N ILE A 646 100.96 113.39 42.01
CA ILE A 646 101.29 114.54 41.14
C ILE A 646 101.12 115.85 41.92
N ALA A 647 100.00 116.04 42.62
CA ALA A 647 99.77 117.23 43.44
C ALA A 647 100.84 117.40 44.53
N GLN A 648 101.31 116.29 45.12
CA GLN A 648 102.40 116.30 46.11
C GLN A 648 103.74 116.71 45.48
N MET A 649 104.05 116.23 44.27
CA MET A 649 105.24 116.65 43.53
C MET A 649 105.17 118.12 43.08
N GLU A 650 104.00 118.61 42.67
CA GLU A 650 103.79 120.02 42.34
C GLU A 650 103.99 120.93 43.55
N MET A 651 103.56 120.50 44.75
CA MET A 651 103.79 121.22 45.99
C MET A 651 105.30 121.32 46.31
N GLN A 652 106.04 120.21 46.18
CA GLN A 652 107.49 120.19 46.33
C GLN A 652 108.21 121.07 45.29
N HIS A 653 107.69 121.12 44.06
CA HIS A 653 108.24 121.99 43.02
C HIS A 653 108.05 123.47 43.35
N LYS A 654 106.88 123.86 43.86
CA LYS A 654 106.62 125.24 44.32
C LYS A 654 107.48 125.63 45.52
N GLU A 655 107.78 124.69 46.43
CA GLU A 655 108.73 124.94 47.52
C GLU A 655 110.16 125.17 47.01
N LYS A 656 110.61 124.41 46.00
CA LYS A 656 111.90 124.64 45.34
C LYS A 656 111.95 126.00 44.64
N GLU A 657 110.88 126.41 43.96
CA GLU A 657 110.80 127.74 43.33
C GLU A 657 110.84 128.88 44.35
N ARG A 658 110.18 128.73 45.50
CA ARG A 658 110.29 129.69 46.62
C ARG A 658 111.72 129.77 47.16
N TYR A 659 112.38 128.63 47.35
CA TYR A 659 113.75 128.58 47.82
C TYR A 659 114.73 129.25 46.84
N ILE A 660 114.56 129.04 45.53
CA ILE A 660 115.39 129.67 44.49
C ILE A 660 115.14 131.19 44.44
N SER A 661 113.89 131.63 44.56
CA SER A 661 113.54 133.06 44.56
C SER A 661 114.13 133.79 45.77
N GLN A 662 114.07 133.16 46.95
CA GLN A 662 114.63 133.70 48.19
C GLN A 662 116.17 133.80 48.14
N ASN A 663 116.84 132.83 47.51
CA ASN A 663 118.29 132.86 47.29
C ASN A 663 118.71 133.96 46.30
N TYR A 664 117.87 134.27 45.30
CA TYR A 664 118.09 135.37 44.35
C TYR A 664 117.91 136.75 45.01
N GLU A 665 116.94 136.89 45.92
CA GLU A 665 116.77 138.12 46.73
C GLU A 665 117.98 138.37 47.65
N ASP A 666 118.48 137.35 48.33
CA ASP A 666 119.65 137.45 49.21
C ASP A 666 120.94 137.83 48.45
N GLN A 667 121.09 137.39 47.19
CA GLN A 667 122.21 137.77 46.34
C GLN A 667 122.12 139.22 45.84
N MET A 668 120.91 139.69 45.55
CA MET A 668 120.66 141.09 45.18
C MET A 668 120.90 142.05 46.36
N GLU A 669 120.61 141.62 47.58
CA GLU A 669 120.85 142.40 48.80
C GLU A 669 122.35 142.51 49.13
N LYS A 670 123.12 141.44 48.90
CA LYS A 670 124.60 141.47 48.98
C LYS A 670 125.24 142.39 47.94
N LEU A 671 124.68 142.45 46.72
CA LEU A 671 125.12 143.38 45.67
C LEU A 671 124.80 144.84 46.01
N LYS A 672 123.63 145.13 46.62
CA LYS A 672 123.28 146.47 47.12
C LYS A 672 124.21 146.94 48.25
N ASN A 673 124.55 146.06 49.18
CA ASN A 673 125.46 146.38 50.29
C ASN A 673 126.93 146.54 49.85
N SER A 674 127.36 145.83 48.80
CA SER A 674 128.68 146.03 48.18
C SER A 674 128.78 147.36 47.41
N ASN A 675 127.71 147.75 46.70
CA ASN A 675 127.66 149.04 45.99
C ASN A 675 127.54 150.25 46.93
N ALA A 676 126.87 150.10 48.08
CA ALA A 676 126.77 151.15 49.10
C ALA A 676 128.13 151.48 49.77
N LEU A 677 129.04 150.50 49.88
CA LEU A 677 130.38 150.70 50.46
C LEU A 677 131.39 151.28 49.47
N LEU A 678 131.24 151.02 48.16
CA LEU A 678 132.04 151.66 47.11
C LEU A 678 131.68 153.13 46.90
N MET A 679 130.41 153.52 47.08
CA MET A 679 129.98 154.93 47.01
C MET A 679 130.42 155.77 48.21
N ARG A 680 130.74 155.16 49.36
CA ARG A 680 131.26 155.87 50.55
C ARG A 680 132.77 156.16 50.49
N LYS A 681 133.49 155.64 49.47
CA LYS A 681 134.92 155.88 49.22
C LYS A 681 135.20 156.99 48.20
N ARG A 682 134.20 157.76 47.75
CA ARG A 682 134.34 158.76 46.67
C ARG A 682 133.64 160.11 46.94
N GLY A 683 133.70 160.60 48.19
CA GLY A 683 133.22 161.95 48.53
C GLY A 683 133.42 162.33 50.00
N LEU A 684 134.66 162.71 50.35
CA LEU A 684 135.12 163.59 51.45
C LEU A 684 136.67 163.44 51.52
N ALA A 685 137.55 164.42 51.30
CA ALA A 685 137.46 165.87 51.00
C ALA A 685 136.33 166.65 51.65
#